data_AF-A0A838EM75-F1
#
_entry.id   AF-A0A838EM75-F1
#
_cell.length_a   1.000
_cell.length_b   1.000
_cell.length_c   1.000
_cell.angle_alpha   90.00
_cell.angle_beta   90.00
_cell.angle_gamma   90.00
#
_symmetry.space_group_name_H-M   'P 1'
#
loop_
_entity.id
_entity.type
_entity.pdbx_description
1 polymer ?
#
loop_
_entity_poly.entity_id
_entity_poly.type
_entity_poly.pdbx_seq_one_letter_code
_entity_poly.pdbx_strand_id
1 'polypeptide(L)'
;MNSVIGPEGSRPAPKHFVNGRNRIILSLLFIAVLIATVSFTVNARFFVHAQSASSPLATPAQLDQLNQQLAGRLRIVGQKSNALAPAALPAYNNASTTNDNAPTQANFDGAGRSYSAQGLALAGLTPNKTFVYDGISFVWPNSPVGKANNYVALGQVLPLNPIANPTILGFVGAASNGQSAGNAVITYTDNTTQTFSLGMSDWTQVNPAYGNHAVASITYRNLKTGRQSIKTFLFYAHVGVDPAKVVQSVKLPTNAGRGQLHIFAVGVRSGYTNIYNNSGMSDDANPGPANFDGGGSSYSLTSVISNSGGLLAPGNTVQYNGMNLTMPDALGGSPDNFLAQGQTVKIASPVTGAVRIGIVGSATNGPSCGTAFINYVGGNTQSFSLCLSDWTLNALHNPASYGNTPLGVETHLNSHSGSRNVYTFLFYTEVRVDPTQTVSSITLPSATTRGQLHVFTLGASAIEVDNNVGARHDNGTTYGTNLFADIDGQYNAYSIEALHAAGMSQPDQNGLMHFKFNGVNFITADSYSDYPDNTVGLGQTIAYPSLTATRLAFLGAATNGPQVGTATINYTDGTKQTFQLGFNDWASPSPLRYGNTIAMTMQYRNGLQGKHGPKVYMYYMQVTLTAGKTVASLTLPSNKSMHIFGFSAA
;
A
#
# COMPACT_ATOMS: atom_id res chain seq x y z
N MET A 1 30.16 -54.42 -3.35
CA MET A 1 30.25 -55.87 -3.05
C MET A 1 29.03 -56.19 -2.19
N ASN A 2 27.91 -56.61 -2.81
CA ASN A 2 27.47 -58.01 -3.07
C ASN A 2 27.47 -58.84 -1.77
N SER A 3 26.43 -59.58 -1.35
CA SER A 3 25.24 -60.18 -2.00
C SER A 3 24.14 -60.41 -0.93
N VAL A 4 22.83 -60.29 -1.19
CA VAL A 4 21.87 -61.31 -1.71
C VAL A 4 22.00 -62.66 -0.95
N ILE A 5 20.95 -63.20 -0.32
CA ILE A 5 19.97 -64.16 -0.88
C ILE A 5 18.78 -64.34 0.10
N GLY A 6 17.54 -64.27 -0.39
CA GLY A 6 16.37 -65.02 0.14
C GLY A 6 16.11 -66.26 -0.75
N PRO A 7 15.26 -67.23 -0.38
CA PRO A 7 13.92 -67.24 -1.00
C PRO A 7 12.79 -67.97 -0.22
N GLU A 8 11.55 -67.76 -0.71
CA GLU A 8 10.37 -68.66 -0.80
C GLU A 8 9.80 -69.32 0.48
N GLY A 9 8.50 -69.46 0.71
CA GLY A 9 7.29 -69.34 -0.10
C GLY A 9 6.17 -70.19 0.54
N SER A 10 4.93 -70.01 0.07
CA SER A 10 3.75 -70.90 0.20
C SER A 10 2.62 -70.52 1.19
N ARG A 11 1.47 -70.19 0.58
CA ARG A 11 0.10 -70.27 1.12
C ARG A 11 -0.38 -71.73 1.08
N PRO A 12 -1.37 -72.08 1.91
CA PRO A 12 -2.67 -72.45 1.33
C PRO A 12 -3.89 -71.93 2.11
N ALA A 13 -5.02 -71.79 1.41
CA ALA A 13 -6.35 -71.60 1.98
C ALA A 13 -7.03 -72.95 2.26
N PRO A 14 -8.09 -72.96 3.10
CA PRO A 14 -9.35 -73.49 2.59
C PRO A 14 -10.59 -72.68 2.96
N LYS A 15 -11.62 -72.84 2.12
CA LYS A 15 -12.98 -72.29 2.18
C LYS A 15 -13.79 -72.94 3.30
N HIS A 16 -14.77 -72.24 3.88
CA HIS A 16 -16.17 -72.71 3.99
C HIS A 16 -17.14 -71.55 4.34
N PHE A 17 -18.28 -71.60 3.66
CA PHE A 17 -19.45 -70.72 3.75
C PHE A 17 -20.20 -70.85 5.08
N VAL A 18 -20.66 -69.73 5.66
CA VAL A 18 -21.98 -69.66 6.32
C VAL A 18 -22.61 -68.28 6.03
N ASN A 19 -23.79 -68.31 5.42
CA ASN A 19 -24.68 -67.17 5.19
C ASN A 19 -25.34 -66.73 6.50
N GLY A 20 -25.37 -65.42 6.76
CA GLY A 20 -26.18 -64.81 7.81
C GLY A 20 -26.52 -63.37 7.46
N ARG A 21 -27.68 -63.16 6.82
CA ARG A 21 -28.28 -61.84 6.58
C ARG A 21 -28.68 -61.21 7.93
N ASN A 22 -28.24 -59.98 8.18
CA ASN A 22 -29.09 -58.81 8.47
C ASN A 22 -28.26 -57.66 9.06
N ARG A 23 -28.28 -56.51 8.38
CA ARG A 23 -27.68 -55.25 8.81
C ARG A 23 -28.71 -54.45 9.61
N ILE A 24 -28.38 -54.07 10.84
CA ILE A 24 -29.05 -53.01 11.61
C ILE A 24 -27.97 -52.11 12.24
N ILE A 25 -28.26 -50.82 12.21
CA ILE A 25 -27.47 -49.65 12.59
C ILE A 25 -27.57 -49.42 14.11
N LEU A 26 -26.46 -49.18 14.81
CA LEU A 26 -26.28 -48.11 15.83
C LEU A 26 -24.85 -48.11 16.46
N SER A 27 -24.26 -46.91 16.53
CA SER A 27 -23.46 -46.33 17.63
C SER A 27 -22.15 -46.98 18.12
N LEU A 28 -21.01 -46.26 17.99
CA LEU A 28 -20.30 -45.56 19.10
C LEU A 28 -18.91 -45.02 18.67
N LEU A 29 -18.66 -43.77 19.08
CA LEU A 29 -17.39 -43.09 19.38
C LEU A 29 -16.28 -43.01 18.31
N PHE A 30 -15.98 -41.77 17.88
CA PHE A 30 -14.71 -41.14 18.23
C PHE A 30 -14.90 -39.64 18.44
N ILE A 31 -14.48 -39.18 19.62
CA ILE A 31 -14.41 -37.78 20.01
C ILE A 31 -13.21 -37.15 19.31
N ALA A 32 -13.44 -36.07 18.57
CA ALA A 32 -12.44 -35.05 18.33
C ALA A 32 -13.09 -33.69 18.60
N VAL A 33 -12.78 -33.13 19.75
CA VAL A 33 -13.05 -31.75 20.11
C VAL A 33 -12.29 -30.87 19.12
N LEU A 34 -13.00 -30.10 18.29
CA LEU A 34 -12.42 -28.96 17.59
C LEU A 34 -13.14 -27.69 18.08
N ILE A 35 -12.39 -26.91 18.85
CA ILE A 35 -12.73 -25.56 19.25
C ILE A 35 -12.76 -24.71 17.99
N ALA A 36 -13.95 -24.25 17.58
CA ALA A 36 -14.07 -23.26 16.53
C ALA A 36 -13.76 -21.87 17.13
N THR A 37 -12.49 -21.49 17.11
CA THR A 37 -12.10 -20.07 17.17
C THR A 37 -12.47 -19.43 15.84
N VAL A 38 -13.51 -18.61 15.85
CA VAL A 38 -13.81 -17.73 14.73
C VAL A 38 -12.90 -16.51 14.85
N SER A 39 -11.80 -16.50 14.10
CA SER A 39 -11.00 -15.29 13.86
C SER A 39 -11.49 -14.69 12.55
N PHE A 40 -12.03 -13.47 12.59
CA PHE A 40 -12.34 -12.70 11.38
C PHE A 40 -11.51 -11.43 11.33
N THR A 41 -10.74 -11.31 10.25
CA THR A 41 -10.14 -10.08 9.75
C THR A 41 -11.22 -9.31 9.00
N VAL A 42 -11.45 -8.05 9.35
CA VAL A 42 -12.30 -7.15 8.55
C VAL A 42 -11.57 -6.84 7.25
N ASN A 43 -11.94 -7.54 6.18
CA ASN A 43 -11.78 -7.04 4.82
C ASN A 43 -13.09 -6.34 4.46
N ALA A 44 -13.08 -5.01 4.44
CA ALA A 44 -14.20 -4.24 3.90
C ALA A 44 -14.34 -4.56 2.40
N ARG A 45 -15.31 -5.41 2.05
CA ARG A 45 -15.86 -5.53 0.70
C ARG A 45 -17.20 -4.81 0.66
N PHE A 46 -17.40 -4.03 -0.39
CA PHE A 46 -18.58 -3.24 -0.71
C PHE A 46 -19.90 -4.02 -0.58
N PHE A 47 -20.90 -3.44 0.06
CA PHE A 47 -22.30 -3.85 -0.08
C PHE A 47 -23.01 -2.91 -1.06
N VAL A 48 -23.51 -3.48 -2.16
CA VAL A 48 -24.61 -2.89 -2.95
C VAL A 48 -25.92 -3.38 -2.34
N HIS A 49 -26.84 -2.45 -2.09
CA HIS A 49 -28.19 -2.72 -1.58
C HIS A 49 -29.03 -3.54 -2.58
N ALA A 50 -29.69 -4.60 -2.12
CA ALA A 50 -30.91 -5.13 -2.73
C ALA A 50 -31.81 -5.79 -1.66
N GLN A 51 -33.11 -5.48 -1.74
CA GLN A 51 -34.17 -5.90 -0.82
C GLN A 51 -34.52 -7.41 -0.94
N SER A 52 -35.16 -7.89 0.12
CA SER A 52 -35.56 -9.26 0.47
C SER A 52 -36.49 -10.01 -0.51
N ALA A 53 -36.20 -11.31 -0.74
CA ALA A 53 -37.19 -12.38 -0.84
C ALA A 53 -36.53 -13.77 -0.70
N SER A 54 -37.12 -14.65 0.11
CA SER A 54 -36.68 -16.03 0.40
C SER A 54 -37.13 -17.03 -0.67
N SER A 55 -36.20 -17.82 -1.24
CA SER A 55 -36.41 -19.07 -2.01
C SER A 55 -35.05 -19.79 -2.24
N PRO A 56 -35.01 -21.11 -2.47
CA PRO A 56 -33.83 -21.94 -2.18
C PRO A 56 -32.65 -21.70 -3.14
N LEU A 57 -31.44 -21.94 -2.62
CA LEU A 57 -30.15 -21.84 -3.32
C LEU A 57 -30.20 -22.55 -4.69
N ALA A 58 -29.98 -21.78 -5.76
CA ALA A 58 -29.81 -22.31 -7.10
C ALA A 58 -28.58 -23.23 -7.16
N THR A 59 -28.74 -24.42 -7.74
CA THR A 59 -27.63 -25.34 -8.00
C THR A 59 -26.66 -24.74 -9.04
N PRO A 60 -25.38 -25.15 -9.06
CA PRO A 60 -24.41 -24.66 -10.05
C PRO A 60 -24.90 -24.76 -11.51
N ALA A 61 -25.68 -25.80 -11.83
CA ALA A 61 -26.28 -25.97 -13.16
C ALA A 61 -27.37 -24.93 -13.49
N GLN A 62 -28.11 -24.44 -12.48
CA GLN A 62 -29.10 -23.38 -12.65
C GLN A 62 -28.45 -22.00 -12.79
N LEU A 63 -27.29 -21.78 -12.15
CA LEU A 63 -26.45 -20.59 -12.39
C LEU A 63 -25.84 -20.58 -13.80
N ASP A 64 -25.40 -21.73 -14.31
CA ASP A 64 -24.90 -21.82 -15.68
C ASP A 64 -26.00 -21.62 -16.73
N GLN A 65 -27.21 -22.16 -16.51
CA GLN A 65 -28.36 -21.87 -17.38
C GLN A 65 -28.76 -20.39 -17.35
N LEU A 66 -28.72 -19.74 -16.18
CA LEU A 66 -29.00 -18.32 -16.05
C LEU A 66 -27.92 -17.47 -16.74
N ASN A 67 -26.64 -17.83 -16.61
CA ASN A 67 -25.52 -17.17 -17.30
C ASN A 67 -25.63 -17.32 -18.83
N GLN A 68 -26.04 -18.49 -19.33
CA GLN A 68 -26.28 -18.71 -20.76
C GLN A 68 -27.51 -17.93 -21.26
N GLN A 69 -28.58 -17.81 -20.47
CA GLN A 69 -29.75 -16.99 -20.80
C GLN A 69 -29.46 -15.48 -20.74
N LEU A 70 -28.59 -15.02 -19.84
CA LEU A 70 -28.13 -13.63 -19.74
C LEU A 70 -27.19 -13.26 -20.90
N ALA A 71 -26.29 -14.16 -21.30
CA ALA A 71 -25.43 -14.00 -22.47
C ALA A 71 -26.22 -13.89 -23.79
N GLY A 72 -27.37 -14.57 -23.90
CA GLY A 72 -28.27 -14.47 -25.05
C GLY A 72 -29.13 -13.20 -25.08
N ARG A 73 -29.28 -12.49 -23.95
CA ARG A 73 -30.12 -11.28 -23.83
C ARG A 73 -29.35 -9.97 -23.91
N LEU A 74 -28.01 -9.98 -23.79
CA LEU A 74 -27.16 -8.82 -24.05
C LEU A 74 -27.03 -8.58 -25.57
N ARG A 75 -28.10 -8.12 -26.23
CA ARG A 75 -28.00 -7.49 -27.54
C ARG A 75 -27.51 -6.06 -27.33
N ILE A 76 -26.19 -5.87 -27.32
CA ILE A 76 -25.59 -4.56 -27.56
C ILE A 76 -26.09 -4.10 -28.93
N VAL A 77 -26.83 -2.99 -28.97
CA VAL A 77 -27.08 -2.25 -30.21
C VAL A 77 -25.75 -1.61 -30.59
N GLY A 78 -24.87 -2.41 -31.20
CA GLY A 78 -23.61 -1.95 -31.76
C GLY A 78 -23.86 -1.43 -33.15
N GLN A 79 -23.61 -0.13 -33.37
CA GLN A 79 -23.13 0.31 -34.66
C GLN A 79 -21.89 -0.53 -35.00
N LYS A 80 -21.89 -1.20 -36.15
CA LYS A 80 -20.72 -1.90 -36.66
C LYS A 80 -19.60 -0.89 -36.91
N SER A 81 -18.69 -0.74 -35.95
CA SER A 81 -17.29 -0.43 -36.27
C SER A 81 -16.54 -1.76 -36.35
N ASN A 82 -15.97 -2.07 -37.52
CA ASN A 82 -15.06 -3.20 -37.73
C ASN A 82 -13.73 -2.99 -36.95
N ALA A 83 -13.77 -2.96 -35.62
CA ALA A 83 -12.56 -3.02 -34.82
C ALA A 83 -12.06 -4.47 -34.83
N LEU A 84 -10.99 -4.72 -35.58
CA LEU A 84 -10.20 -5.95 -35.51
C LEU A 84 -9.78 -6.18 -34.05
N ALA A 85 -9.87 -7.42 -33.57
CA ALA A 85 -9.27 -7.79 -32.28
C ALA A 85 -7.78 -7.38 -32.28
N PRO A 86 -7.23 -6.82 -31.19
CA PRO A 86 -5.82 -6.47 -31.15
C PRO A 86 -4.97 -7.70 -31.48
N ALA A 87 -3.99 -7.54 -32.37
CA ALA A 87 -3.03 -8.61 -32.65
C ALA A 87 -2.31 -8.99 -31.34
N ALA A 88 -2.00 -10.27 -31.15
CA ALA A 88 -1.27 -10.71 -29.98
C ALA A 88 0.16 -10.15 -30.00
N LEU A 89 0.67 -9.70 -28.84
CA LEU A 89 2.07 -9.31 -28.68
C LEU A 89 2.98 -10.52 -29.01
N PRO A 90 4.12 -10.32 -29.68
CA PRO A 90 5.11 -11.38 -29.84
C PRO A 90 5.67 -11.78 -28.47
N ALA A 91 6.09 -13.04 -28.33
CA ALA A 91 6.75 -13.49 -27.11
C ALA A 91 8.07 -12.74 -26.87
N TYR A 92 8.35 -12.40 -25.61
CA TYR A 92 9.67 -11.91 -25.22
C TYR A 92 10.74 -12.95 -25.58
N ASN A 93 11.92 -12.49 -26.00
CA ASN A 93 12.99 -13.35 -26.51
C ASN A 93 14.27 -13.29 -25.66
N ASN A 94 14.28 -12.52 -24.58
CA ASN A 94 15.43 -12.41 -23.69
C ASN A 94 15.00 -12.32 -22.23
N ALA A 95 15.75 -12.99 -21.36
CA ALA A 95 15.61 -12.88 -19.90
C ALA A 95 16.63 -11.86 -19.38
N SER A 96 16.16 -10.81 -18.72
CA SER A 96 17.00 -9.69 -18.27
C SER A 96 17.16 -9.57 -16.75
N THR A 97 16.31 -10.22 -15.96
CA THR A 97 16.24 -10.04 -14.51
C THR A 97 16.50 -11.34 -13.75
N THR A 98 17.24 -11.26 -12.65
CA THR A 98 17.43 -12.37 -11.71
C THR A 98 17.09 -11.96 -10.29
N ASN A 99 16.79 -12.96 -9.46
CA ASN A 99 16.79 -12.76 -8.02
C ASN A 99 18.24 -12.68 -7.54
N ASP A 100 18.49 -11.83 -6.56
CA ASP A 100 19.82 -11.63 -6.01
C ASP A 100 20.45 -12.91 -5.43
N ASN A 101 19.62 -13.83 -4.93
CA ASN A 101 20.03 -15.13 -4.40
C ASN A 101 20.02 -16.25 -5.46
N ALA A 102 19.62 -15.96 -6.71
CA ALA A 102 19.64 -16.89 -7.83
C ALA A 102 20.11 -16.18 -9.12
N PRO A 103 21.34 -15.65 -9.15
CA PRO A 103 21.77 -14.70 -10.18
C PRO A 103 22.16 -15.33 -11.52
N THR A 104 22.00 -16.65 -11.68
CA THR A 104 22.34 -17.40 -12.90
C THR A 104 21.18 -17.60 -13.86
N GLN A 105 19.97 -17.17 -13.49
CA GLN A 105 18.73 -17.48 -14.23
C GLN A 105 18.48 -16.59 -15.46
N ALA A 106 19.24 -15.50 -15.62
CA ALA A 106 19.09 -14.59 -16.75
C ALA A 106 20.45 -14.04 -17.21
N ASN A 107 20.48 -13.53 -18.42
CA ASN A 107 21.70 -13.04 -19.06
C ASN A 107 21.35 -11.85 -19.95
N PHE A 108 21.26 -10.66 -19.36
CA PHE A 108 20.87 -9.45 -20.07
C PHE A 108 21.89 -9.04 -21.13
N ASP A 109 23.18 -9.09 -20.78
CA ASP A 109 24.27 -8.54 -21.62
C ASP A 109 25.06 -9.60 -22.40
N GLY A 110 24.68 -10.87 -22.32
CA GLY A 110 25.41 -11.99 -22.90
C GLY A 110 26.57 -12.51 -22.03
N ALA A 111 27.06 -11.73 -21.06
CA ALA A 111 28.20 -12.09 -20.20
C ALA A 111 27.78 -12.72 -18.85
N GLY A 112 26.48 -13.00 -18.66
CA GLY A 112 25.90 -13.53 -17.44
C GLY A 112 25.61 -12.47 -16.39
N ARG A 113 25.44 -11.21 -16.79
CA ARG A 113 24.95 -10.17 -15.89
C ARG A 113 23.48 -9.87 -16.16
N SER A 114 22.79 -9.40 -15.14
CA SER A 114 21.35 -9.08 -15.21
C SER A 114 20.98 -7.95 -14.25
N TYR A 115 19.83 -7.34 -14.50
CA TYR A 115 19.19 -6.48 -13.51
C TYR A 115 18.76 -7.32 -12.30
N SER A 116 18.80 -6.72 -11.11
CA SER A 116 18.20 -7.30 -9.91
C SER A 116 16.69 -7.09 -9.92
N ALA A 117 15.93 -8.15 -9.72
CA ALA A 117 14.47 -8.06 -9.53
C ALA A 117 14.12 -7.28 -8.25
N GLN A 118 14.89 -7.47 -7.17
CA GLN A 118 14.73 -6.74 -5.91
C GLN A 118 15.07 -5.26 -6.08
N GLY A 119 16.16 -4.94 -6.77
CA GLY A 119 16.55 -3.57 -7.08
C GLY A 119 15.51 -2.84 -7.94
N LEU A 120 14.95 -3.50 -8.96
CA LEU A 120 13.86 -2.94 -9.78
C LEU A 120 12.60 -2.69 -8.96
N ALA A 121 12.24 -3.60 -8.05
CA ALA A 121 11.10 -3.42 -7.17
C ALA A 121 11.25 -2.19 -6.25
N LEU A 122 12.47 -1.94 -5.76
CA LEU A 122 12.81 -0.75 -4.98
C LEU A 122 12.90 0.54 -5.81
N ALA A 123 12.94 0.42 -7.14
CA ALA A 123 12.75 1.53 -8.08
C ALA A 123 11.29 1.62 -8.59
N GLY A 124 10.34 0.94 -7.92
CA GLY A 124 8.91 0.98 -8.26
C GLY A 124 8.46 0.04 -9.37
N LEU A 125 9.35 -0.80 -9.90
CA LEU A 125 9.06 -1.70 -11.04
C LEU A 125 8.93 -3.17 -10.59
N THR A 126 7.70 -3.67 -10.53
CA THR A 126 7.37 -5.08 -10.26
C THR A 126 6.62 -5.70 -11.44
N PRO A 127 6.64 -7.04 -11.62
CA PRO A 127 5.93 -7.69 -12.72
C PRO A 127 4.46 -7.26 -12.81
N ASN A 128 4.00 -6.92 -14.02
CA ASN A 128 2.63 -6.46 -14.30
C ASN A 128 2.26 -5.08 -13.70
N LYS A 129 3.20 -4.37 -13.07
CA LYS A 129 2.94 -3.02 -12.55
C LYS A 129 2.69 -2.06 -13.71
N THR A 130 1.61 -1.30 -13.62
CA THR A 130 1.41 -0.10 -14.44
C THR A 130 2.10 1.07 -13.76
N PHE A 131 2.77 1.92 -14.54
CA PHE A 131 3.38 3.15 -14.08
C PHE A 131 3.29 4.22 -15.16
N VAL A 132 3.32 5.50 -14.77
CA VAL A 132 3.30 6.64 -15.69
C VAL A 132 4.67 7.29 -15.79
N TYR A 133 5.12 7.54 -17.01
CA TYR A 133 6.31 8.35 -17.28
C TYR A 133 6.07 9.24 -18.50
N ASP A 134 6.37 10.54 -18.38
CA ASP A 134 6.07 11.55 -19.42
C ASP A 134 4.62 11.41 -19.91
N GLY A 135 3.66 11.14 -19.02
CA GLY A 135 2.25 10.98 -19.35
C GLY A 135 1.85 9.74 -20.15
N ILE A 136 2.79 8.84 -20.41
CA ILE A 136 2.51 7.54 -21.03
C ILE A 136 2.33 6.52 -19.91
N SER A 137 1.22 5.79 -19.95
CA SER A 137 0.99 4.62 -19.11
C SER A 137 1.73 3.42 -19.69
N PHE A 138 2.77 2.96 -19.01
CA PHE A 138 3.51 1.75 -19.37
C PHE A 138 3.07 0.58 -18.49
N VAL A 139 3.18 -0.63 -19.02
CA VAL A 139 3.01 -1.87 -18.25
C VAL A 139 4.37 -2.56 -18.19
N TRP A 140 4.89 -2.74 -16.99
CA TRP A 140 6.11 -3.51 -16.77
C TRP A 140 5.86 -4.99 -17.11
N PRO A 141 6.79 -5.67 -17.81
CA PRO A 141 6.61 -7.06 -18.25
C PRO A 141 6.08 -8.00 -17.16
N ASN A 142 4.97 -8.67 -17.45
CA ASN A 142 4.39 -9.70 -16.57
C ASN A 142 5.06 -11.06 -16.81
N SER A 143 6.34 -11.16 -16.44
CA SER A 143 7.10 -12.39 -16.53
C SER A 143 7.69 -12.75 -15.17
N PRO A 144 7.66 -14.04 -14.77
CA PRO A 144 8.45 -14.51 -13.63
C PRO A 144 9.94 -14.17 -13.81
N VAL A 145 10.62 -13.94 -12.68
CA VAL A 145 12.07 -13.69 -12.65
C VAL A 145 12.83 -14.85 -13.29
N GLY A 146 13.88 -14.56 -14.06
CA GLY A 146 14.65 -15.56 -14.81
C GLY A 146 13.99 -16.07 -16.09
N LYS A 147 12.81 -15.55 -16.47
CA LYS A 147 12.15 -15.82 -17.75
C LYS A 147 12.23 -14.61 -18.68
N ALA A 148 11.92 -14.86 -19.95
CA ALA A 148 12.01 -13.83 -20.97
C ALA A 148 11.02 -12.70 -20.68
N ASN A 149 11.51 -11.47 -20.59
CA ASN A 149 10.75 -10.32 -20.14
C ASN A 149 11.10 -9.04 -20.93
N ASN A 150 11.92 -9.15 -21.96
CA ASN A 150 12.22 -8.04 -22.87
C ASN A 150 12.43 -8.54 -24.30
N TYR A 151 12.34 -7.61 -25.25
CA TYR A 151 12.66 -7.83 -26.65
C TYR A 151 14.08 -7.36 -26.94
N VAL A 152 14.99 -8.26 -27.28
CA VAL A 152 16.15 -7.90 -28.12
C VAL A 152 15.61 -7.63 -29.52
N ALA A 153 15.79 -6.40 -30.02
CA ALA A 153 15.22 -5.97 -31.29
C ALA A 153 15.77 -6.78 -32.47
N LEU A 154 14.88 -7.48 -33.18
CA LEU A 154 15.12 -8.34 -34.34
C LEU A 154 14.03 -8.16 -35.41
N GLY A 155 13.34 -7.01 -35.42
CA GLY A 155 12.25 -6.76 -36.36
C GLY A 155 10.85 -7.13 -35.88
N GLN A 156 10.66 -7.39 -34.59
CA GLN A 156 9.34 -7.69 -34.01
C GLN A 156 8.37 -6.54 -34.27
N VAL A 157 7.11 -6.88 -34.56
CA VAL A 157 6.01 -5.91 -34.66
C VAL A 157 5.24 -5.94 -33.35
N LEU A 158 5.22 -4.80 -32.64
CA LEU A 158 4.53 -4.63 -31.37
C LEU A 158 3.19 -3.93 -31.63
N PRO A 159 2.05 -4.63 -31.52
CA PRO A 159 0.73 -3.99 -31.55
C PRO A 159 0.55 -3.06 -30.36
N LEU A 160 -0.15 -1.95 -30.59
CA LEU A 160 -0.46 -0.93 -29.59
C LEU A 160 -1.97 -0.76 -29.49
N ASN A 161 -2.45 -0.42 -28.29
CA ASN A 161 -3.84 -0.03 -28.11
C ASN A 161 -4.07 1.32 -28.78
N PRO A 162 -4.95 1.40 -29.79
CA PRO A 162 -5.22 2.65 -30.49
C PRO A 162 -5.79 3.72 -29.53
N ILE A 163 -5.22 4.92 -29.56
CA ILE A 163 -5.77 6.10 -28.86
C ILE A 163 -6.02 7.23 -29.85
N ALA A 164 -7.02 8.07 -29.58
CA ALA A 164 -7.32 9.24 -30.39
C ALA A 164 -6.31 10.37 -30.13
N ASN A 165 -6.01 11.16 -31.16
CA ASN A 165 -5.13 12.33 -31.11
C ASN A 165 -3.76 12.04 -30.43
N PRO A 166 -3.05 10.96 -30.84
CA PRO A 166 -1.77 10.63 -30.23
C PRO A 166 -0.74 11.71 -30.57
N THR A 167 0.15 12.02 -29.64
CA THR A 167 1.20 13.02 -29.86
C THR A 167 2.58 12.41 -29.76
N ILE A 168 2.75 11.37 -28.94
CA ILE A 168 4.04 10.74 -28.67
C ILE A 168 3.87 9.21 -28.57
N LEU A 169 4.81 8.50 -29.18
CA LEU A 169 5.09 7.08 -28.94
C LEU A 169 6.37 6.98 -28.11
N GLY A 170 6.28 6.34 -26.95
CA GLY A 170 7.39 6.20 -25.98
C GLY A 170 7.81 4.75 -25.78
N PHE A 171 9.07 4.58 -25.39
CA PHE A 171 9.74 3.30 -25.18
C PHE A 171 10.50 3.31 -23.87
N VAL A 172 10.40 2.22 -23.11
CA VAL A 172 11.27 1.93 -21.97
C VAL A 172 12.21 0.79 -22.35
N GLY A 173 13.51 1.05 -22.27
CA GLY A 173 14.53 0.12 -22.76
C GLY A 173 15.93 0.44 -22.26
N ALA A 174 16.89 -0.37 -22.70
CA ALA A 174 18.31 -0.10 -22.54
C ALA A 174 19.09 -0.86 -23.61
N ALA A 175 20.32 -0.45 -23.88
CA ALA A 175 21.24 -1.22 -24.69
C ALA A 175 22.21 -2.02 -23.81
N SER A 176 22.74 -3.11 -24.34
CA SER A 176 23.87 -3.84 -23.75
C SER A 176 25.03 -3.89 -24.73
N ASN A 177 26.26 -4.03 -24.20
CA ASN A 177 27.50 -4.02 -25.00
C ASN A 177 27.73 -2.71 -25.76
N GLY A 178 27.33 -1.58 -25.16
CA GLY A 178 27.42 -0.24 -25.72
C GLY A 178 26.07 0.30 -26.19
N GLN A 179 25.98 1.63 -26.30
CA GLN A 179 24.81 2.32 -26.83
C GLN A 179 24.47 1.81 -28.25
N SER A 180 23.19 1.65 -28.56
CA SER A 180 22.74 1.04 -29.82
C SER A 180 21.51 1.73 -30.38
N ALA A 181 21.44 1.83 -31.70
CA ALA A 181 20.33 2.46 -32.40
C ALA A 181 20.06 1.78 -33.75
N GLY A 182 18.81 1.88 -34.22
CA GLY A 182 18.40 1.39 -35.53
C GLY A 182 17.06 1.98 -35.97
N ASN A 183 16.69 1.74 -37.22
CA ASN A 183 15.44 2.27 -37.80
C ASN A 183 14.24 1.43 -37.36
N ALA A 184 13.29 2.06 -36.69
CA ALA A 184 11.98 1.51 -36.34
C ALA A 184 10.90 2.10 -37.26
N VAL A 185 9.77 1.39 -37.40
CA VAL A 185 8.68 1.80 -38.30
C VAL A 185 7.35 1.77 -37.56
N ILE A 186 6.71 2.92 -37.42
CA ILE A 186 5.33 3.04 -36.95
C ILE A 186 4.40 2.70 -38.11
N THR A 187 3.40 1.86 -37.87
CA THR A 187 2.26 1.66 -38.79
C THR A 187 1.02 2.29 -38.16
N TYR A 188 0.37 3.16 -38.92
CA TYR A 188 -0.89 3.77 -38.54
C TYR A 188 -2.08 2.91 -38.99
N THR A 189 -3.25 3.13 -38.40
CA THR A 189 -4.48 2.40 -38.75
C THR A 189 -4.96 2.62 -40.18
N ASP A 190 -4.52 3.70 -40.84
CA ASP A 190 -4.74 3.97 -42.27
C ASP A 190 -3.71 3.26 -43.20
N ASN A 191 -2.87 2.39 -42.62
CA ASN A 191 -1.76 1.67 -43.26
C ASN A 191 -0.60 2.56 -43.75
N THR A 192 -0.63 3.87 -43.50
CA THR A 192 0.55 4.69 -43.71
C THR A 192 1.60 4.41 -42.64
N THR A 193 2.86 4.74 -42.93
CA THR A 193 3.98 4.44 -42.03
C THR A 193 4.85 5.65 -41.76
N GLN A 194 5.48 5.67 -40.58
CA GLN A 194 6.51 6.65 -40.23
C GLN A 194 7.77 5.91 -39.75
N THR A 195 8.89 6.16 -40.41
CA THR A 195 10.20 5.63 -40.00
C THR A 195 10.90 6.62 -39.08
N PHE A 196 11.54 6.12 -38.03
CA PHE A 196 12.33 6.93 -37.11
C PHE A 196 13.54 6.14 -36.56
N SER A 197 14.54 6.84 -36.04
CA SER A 197 15.67 6.21 -35.35
C SER A 197 15.33 5.97 -33.89
N LEU A 198 15.35 4.71 -33.46
CA LEU A 198 15.19 4.33 -32.05
C LEU A 198 16.57 4.03 -31.47
N GLY A 199 17.02 4.85 -30.54
CA GLY A 199 18.32 4.71 -29.86
C GLY A 199 18.15 4.53 -28.35
N MET A 200 18.92 3.60 -27.79
CA MET A 200 19.01 3.35 -26.34
C MET A 200 20.47 3.43 -25.88
N SER A 201 20.67 4.10 -24.74
CA SER A 201 21.96 4.18 -24.04
C SER A 201 22.33 2.83 -23.44
N ASP A 202 23.63 2.57 -23.26
CA ASP A 202 24.06 1.35 -22.55
C ASP A 202 23.53 1.36 -21.11
N TRP A 203 23.04 0.21 -20.65
CA TRP A 203 22.44 0.05 -19.33
C TRP A 203 23.34 0.42 -18.15
N THR A 204 24.64 0.59 -18.34
CA THR A 204 25.60 1.06 -17.31
C THR A 204 26.13 2.47 -17.55
N GLN A 205 25.58 3.18 -18.55
CA GLN A 205 26.02 4.51 -18.94
C GLN A 205 25.37 5.60 -18.07
N VAL A 206 26.20 6.33 -17.32
CA VAL A 206 25.73 7.40 -16.42
C VAL A 206 25.25 8.64 -17.17
N ASN A 207 25.89 8.99 -18.29
CA ASN A 207 25.51 10.13 -19.14
C ASN A 207 24.75 9.62 -20.35
N PRO A 208 23.41 9.67 -20.39
CA PRO A 208 22.64 9.05 -21.46
C PRO A 208 22.91 9.71 -22.81
N ALA A 209 22.92 8.89 -23.86
CA ALA A 209 22.96 9.33 -25.26
C ALA A 209 21.55 9.43 -25.85
N TYR A 210 21.47 9.90 -27.10
CA TYR A 210 20.23 9.96 -27.89
C TYR A 210 19.07 10.77 -27.27
N GLY A 211 19.37 11.65 -26.30
CA GLY A 211 18.35 12.36 -25.54
C GLY A 211 17.52 11.43 -24.64
N ASN A 212 18.05 10.26 -24.29
CA ASN A 212 17.39 9.35 -23.36
C ASN A 212 17.34 9.95 -21.95
N HIS A 213 16.29 9.62 -21.21
CA HIS A 213 16.14 9.96 -19.80
C HIS A 213 16.08 8.69 -18.96
N ALA A 214 16.69 8.67 -17.78
CA ALA A 214 16.54 7.54 -16.87
C ALA A 214 15.12 7.49 -16.31
N VAL A 215 14.50 6.31 -16.37
CA VAL A 215 13.16 6.01 -15.84
C VAL A 215 13.24 5.28 -14.52
N ALA A 216 14.25 4.43 -14.37
CA ALA A 216 14.58 3.72 -13.16
C ALA A 216 16.08 3.42 -13.15
N SER A 217 16.66 3.40 -11.96
CA SER A 217 18.08 3.16 -11.76
C SER A 217 18.37 2.41 -10.47
N ILE A 218 19.36 1.53 -10.50
CA ILE A 218 19.71 0.63 -9.39
C ILE A 218 21.21 0.73 -9.14
N THR A 219 21.63 0.69 -7.88
CA THR A 219 23.03 0.88 -7.46
C THR A 219 23.95 -0.33 -7.73
N TYR A 220 23.38 -1.45 -8.19
CA TYR A 220 24.10 -2.69 -8.45
C TYR A 220 23.47 -3.49 -9.59
N ARG A 221 24.20 -4.52 -10.02
CA ARG A 221 23.73 -5.57 -10.94
C ARG A 221 24.07 -6.95 -10.39
N ASN A 222 23.39 -7.98 -10.90
CA ASN A 222 23.70 -9.36 -10.59
C ASN A 222 24.74 -9.91 -11.57
N LEU A 223 25.72 -10.63 -11.03
CA LEU A 223 26.73 -11.46 -11.69
C LEU A 223 26.42 -12.93 -11.37
N LYS A 224 26.92 -13.86 -12.20
CA LYS A 224 26.87 -15.31 -11.89
C LYS A 224 27.38 -15.67 -10.48
N THR A 225 28.30 -14.88 -9.92
CA THR A 225 28.96 -15.13 -8.63
C THR A 225 28.47 -14.24 -7.48
N GLY A 226 27.42 -13.43 -7.68
CA GLY A 226 26.89 -12.52 -6.65
C GLY A 226 26.52 -11.15 -7.20
N ARG A 227 26.69 -10.09 -6.42
CA ARG A 227 26.37 -8.71 -6.82
C ARG A 227 27.62 -7.92 -7.21
N GLN A 228 27.45 -6.94 -8.09
CA GLN A 228 28.48 -5.94 -8.41
C GLN A 228 27.91 -4.53 -8.23
N SER A 229 28.60 -3.69 -7.45
CA SER A 229 28.25 -2.27 -7.24
C SER A 229 28.54 -1.43 -8.47
N ILE A 230 27.76 -1.65 -9.53
CA ILE A 230 27.72 -0.85 -10.76
C ILE A 230 26.30 -0.37 -10.94
N LYS A 231 26.14 0.94 -11.17
CA LYS A 231 24.85 1.54 -11.47
C LYS A 231 24.30 0.96 -12.76
N THR A 232 23.02 0.61 -12.74
CA THR A 232 22.28 0.19 -13.93
C THR A 232 21.06 1.06 -14.12
N PHE A 233 20.67 1.24 -15.37
CA PHE A 233 19.63 2.18 -15.77
C PHE A 233 18.67 1.53 -16.76
N LEU A 234 17.40 1.92 -16.65
CA LEU A 234 16.40 1.81 -17.70
C LEU A 234 16.12 3.22 -18.23
N PHE A 235 15.99 3.32 -19.54
CA PHE A 235 15.88 4.58 -20.25
C PHE A 235 14.55 4.75 -20.97
N TYR A 236 14.08 5.98 -21.02
CA TYR A 236 12.99 6.45 -21.86
C TYR A 236 13.55 7.02 -23.16
N ALA A 237 12.97 6.59 -24.26
CA ALA A 237 13.11 7.21 -25.58
C ALA A 237 11.72 7.48 -26.15
N HIS A 238 11.58 8.48 -27.00
CA HIS A 238 10.29 8.81 -27.60
C HIS A 238 10.42 9.35 -29.01
N VAL A 239 9.30 9.38 -29.72
CA VAL A 239 9.15 9.99 -31.03
C VAL A 239 7.79 10.66 -31.16
N GLY A 240 7.76 11.84 -31.80
CA GLY A 240 6.52 12.49 -32.20
C GLY A 240 5.78 11.67 -33.26
N VAL A 241 4.46 11.59 -33.14
CA VAL A 241 3.60 10.94 -34.14
C VAL A 241 2.66 11.96 -34.77
N ASP A 242 2.07 11.62 -35.91
CA ASP A 242 1.07 12.46 -36.58
C ASP A 242 -0.23 12.47 -35.75
N PRO A 243 -0.63 13.61 -35.15
CA PRO A 243 -1.81 13.67 -34.30
C PRO A 243 -3.13 13.51 -35.06
N ALA A 244 -3.12 13.62 -36.39
CA ALA A 244 -4.28 13.33 -37.22
C ALA A 244 -4.46 11.82 -37.48
N LYS A 245 -3.48 10.98 -37.09
CA LYS A 245 -3.48 9.54 -37.32
C LYS A 245 -3.50 8.77 -36.02
N VAL A 246 -3.93 7.52 -36.09
CA VAL A 246 -3.97 6.62 -34.93
C VAL A 246 -2.91 5.55 -35.07
N VAL A 247 -1.99 5.47 -34.11
CA VAL A 247 -0.91 4.48 -34.08
C VAL A 247 -1.51 3.08 -33.89
N GLN A 248 -1.14 2.14 -34.76
CA GLN A 248 -1.59 0.74 -34.69
C GLN A 248 -0.49 -0.19 -34.16
N SER A 249 0.74 -0.04 -34.65
CA SER A 249 1.86 -0.87 -34.23
C SER A 249 3.20 -0.19 -34.47
N VAL A 250 4.26 -0.73 -33.87
CA VAL A 250 5.63 -0.37 -34.19
C VAL A 250 6.46 -1.61 -34.47
N LYS A 251 7.18 -1.59 -35.60
CA LYS A 251 8.20 -2.57 -35.95
C LYS A 251 9.55 -2.12 -35.37
N LEU A 252 10.14 -2.93 -34.50
CA LEU A 252 11.47 -2.70 -33.93
C LEU A 252 12.57 -2.82 -35.01
N PRO A 253 13.76 -2.25 -34.79
CA PRO A 253 14.87 -2.39 -35.73
C PRO A 253 15.31 -3.85 -35.91
N THR A 254 15.77 -4.21 -37.11
CA THR A 254 16.43 -5.51 -37.39
C THR A 254 17.94 -5.46 -37.20
N ASN A 255 18.54 -4.27 -37.35
CA ASN A 255 19.96 -4.01 -37.18
C ASN A 255 20.10 -2.85 -36.18
N ALA A 256 20.51 -3.15 -34.95
CA ALA A 256 20.80 -2.15 -33.93
C ALA A 256 22.32 -2.10 -33.72
N GLY A 257 22.98 -1.06 -34.24
CA GLY A 257 24.37 -0.67 -33.97
C GLY A 257 25.41 -1.75 -33.59
N ARG A 258 26.33 -1.38 -32.68
CA ARG A 258 27.37 -2.27 -32.12
C ARG A 258 26.92 -3.04 -30.87
N GLY A 259 25.96 -2.49 -30.12
CA GLY A 259 25.35 -3.13 -28.95
C GLY A 259 23.98 -3.75 -29.26
N GLN A 260 23.39 -4.46 -28.30
CA GLN A 260 22.04 -5.03 -28.44
C GLN A 260 21.00 -4.07 -27.88
N LEU A 261 19.93 -3.79 -28.65
CA LEU A 261 18.85 -2.91 -28.23
C LEU A 261 17.73 -3.72 -27.58
N HIS A 262 17.42 -3.42 -26.32
CA HIS A 262 16.40 -4.11 -25.53
C HIS A 262 15.20 -3.19 -25.24
N ILE A 263 13.99 -3.65 -25.55
CA ILE A 263 12.73 -2.96 -25.24
C ILE A 263 11.92 -3.77 -24.23
N PHE A 264 11.50 -3.12 -23.14
CA PHE A 264 10.71 -3.72 -22.06
C PHE A 264 9.24 -3.32 -22.17
N ALA A 265 8.98 -2.05 -22.44
CA ALA A 265 7.62 -1.52 -22.58
C ALA A 265 7.55 -0.47 -23.68
N VAL A 266 6.36 -0.32 -24.25
CA VAL A 266 6.02 0.66 -25.28
C VAL A 266 4.61 1.19 -24.98
N GLY A 267 4.39 2.47 -25.24
CA GLY A 267 3.10 3.11 -24.99
C GLY A 267 2.92 4.38 -25.80
N VAL A 268 1.68 4.82 -25.95
CA VAL A 268 1.31 6.03 -26.68
C VAL A 268 0.58 6.95 -25.71
N ARG A 269 0.81 8.26 -25.83
CA ARG A 269 -0.02 9.28 -25.16
C ARG A 269 -0.66 10.23 -26.15
N SER A 270 -1.79 10.79 -25.74
CA SER A 270 -2.36 12.01 -26.30
C SER A 270 -1.85 13.22 -25.50
N GLY A 271 -2.49 14.38 -25.64
CA GLY A 271 -2.20 15.57 -24.82
C GLY A 271 -2.09 15.22 -23.33
N TYR A 272 -0.97 15.62 -22.72
CA TYR A 272 -0.63 15.38 -21.33
C TYR A 272 -0.16 16.68 -20.68
N THR A 273 -0.56 16.85 -19.43
CA THR A 273 -0.04 17.90 -18.56
C THR A 273 0.29 17.24 -17.23
N ASN A 274 1.55 17.33 -16.81
CA ASN A 274 1.91 16.91 -15.46
C ASN A 274 1.28 17.91 -14.48
N ILE A 275 0.52 17.38 -13.53
CA ILE A 275 -0.12 18.21 -12.49
C ILE A 275 0.86 18.58 -11.38
N TYR A 276 1.89 17.76 -11.17
CA TYR A 276 2.93 18.00 -10.18
C TYR A 276 3.95 19.00 -10.73
N ASN A 277 4.36 19.93 -9.87
CA ASN A 277 5.29 21.01 -10.21
C ASN A 277 6.66 20.85 -9.54
N ASN A 278 6.90 19.73 -8.85
CA ASN A 278 8.15 19.43 -8.18
C ASN A 278 8.47 17.94 -8.22
N SER A 279 9.77 17.60 -8.28
CA SER A 279 10.29 16.23 -8.14
C SER A 279 10.88 16.06 -6.74
N GLY A 280 10.16 15.37 -5.87
CA GLY A 280 10.47 15.17 -4.46
C GLY A 280 11.23 13.89 -4.16
N MET A 281 11.06 12.83 -4.96
CA MET A 281 11.76 11.55 -4.79
C MET A 281 12.73 11.27 -5.94
N SER A 282 13.86 10.62 -5.66
CA SER A 282 14.78 10.08 -6.67
C SER A 282 15.31 8.71 -6.30
N ASP A 283 15.76 7.96 -7.30
CA ASP A 283 16.54 6.74 -7.09
C ASP A 283 17.94 7.04 -6.56
N ASP A 284 18.49 6.16 -5.73
CA ASP A 284 19.84 6.34 -5.16
C ASP A 284 20.96 6.28 -6.22
N ALA A 285 20.71 5.56 -7.32
CA ALA A 285 21.66 5.48 -8.42
C ALA A 285 21.65 6.74 -9.30
N ASN A 286 20.56 7.53 -9.28
CA ASN A 286 20.40 8.74 -10.05
C ASN A 286 19.69 9.85 -9.25
N PRO A 287 20.37 10.47 -8.26
CA PRO A 287 19.73 11.41 -7.36
C PRO A 287 19.47 12.79 -7.98
N GLY A 288 20.26 13.18 -8.99
CA GLY A 288 20.26 14.54 -9.55
C GLY A 288 18.94 15.07 -10.14
N PRO A 289 18.01 14.25 -10.68
CA PRO A 289 16.75 14.77 -11.23
C PRO A 289 15.73 15.28 -10.20
N ALA A 290 15.89 14.98 -8.91
CA ALA A 290 14.97 15.46 -7.87
C ALA A 290 15.60 16.57 -7.02
N ASN A 291 14.75 17.48 -6.55
CA ASN A 291 15.16 18.63 -5.73
C ASN A 291 14.01 19.04 -4.82
N PHE A 292 13.79 18.25 -3.77
CA PHE A 292 12.72 18.48 -2.82
C PHE A 292 12.93 19.76 -2.00
N ASP A 293 14.15 20.00 -1.52
CA ASP A 293 14.47 21.11 -0.59
C ASP A 293 14.91 22.42 -1.28
N GLY A 294 15.02 22.42 -2.61
CA GLY A 294 15.58 23.52 -3.40
C GLY A 294 17.11 23.56 -3.44
N GLY A 295 17.78 22.87 -2.51
CA GLY A 295 19.24 22.74 -2.40
C GLY A 295 19.79 21.48 -3.07
N GLY A 296 18.93 20.68 -3.69
CA GLY A 296 19.30 19.48 -4.42
C GLY A 296 19.26 18.20 -3.62
N SER A 297 18.55 18.21 -2.48
CA SER A 297 18.23 17.01 -1.72
C SER A 297 16.81 16.53 -2.03
N SER A 298 16.57 15.24 -1.96
CA SER A 298 15.30 14.57 -2.24
C SER A 298 15.11 13.37 -1.33
N TYR A 299 13.88 12.88 -1.22
CA TYR A 299 13.63 11.57 -0.63
C TYR A 299 14.28 10.47 -1.47
N SER A 300 14.83 9.45 -0.82
CA SER A 300 15.23 8.21 -1.50
C SER A 300 13.99 7.35 -1.77
N LEU A 301 13.69 7.10 -3.04
CA LEU A 301 12.59 6.20 -3.41
C LEU A 301 12.83 4.77 -2.87
N THR A 302 14.09 4.30 -2.92
CA THR A 302 14.49 3.04 -2.31
C THR A 302 14.10 3.00 -0.83
N SER A 303 14.44 4.05 -0.07
CA SER A 303 14.16 4.11 1.36
C SER A 303 12.66 4.19 1.65
N VAL A 304 11.92 5.00 0.89
CA VAL A 304 10.45 5.12 1.03
C VAL A 304 9.79 3.76 0.85
N ILE A 305 10.19 3.00 -0.18
CA ILE A 305 9.62 1.69 -0.47
C ILE A 305 10.06 0.66 0.57
N SER A 306 11.35 0.57 0.90
CA SER A 306 11.84 -0.46 1.82
C SER A 306 11.30 -0.30 3.24
N ASN A 307 11.26 0.93 3.75
CA ASN A 307 10.90 1.21 5.14
C ASN A 307 9.38 1.15 5.37
N SER A 308 8.58 1.34 4.33
CA SER A 308 7.13 1.15 4.39
C SER A 308 6.69 -0.27 4.05
N GLY A 309 7.62 -1.22 3.82
CA GLY A 309 7.29 -2.56 3.33
C GLY A 309 6.59 -2.55 1.96
N GLY A 310 6.80 -1.51 1.17
CA GLY A 310 6.18 -1.28 -0.14
C GLY A 310 4.82 -0.57 -0.11
N LEU A 311 4.29 -0.21 1.06
CA LEU A 311 3.00 0.49 1.17
C LEU A 311 3.02 1.85 0.45
N LEU A 312 4.12 2.59 0.55
CA LEU A 312 4.28 3.92 -0.05
C LEU A 312 4.91 3.91 -1.45
N ALA A 313 4.94 2.76 -2.14
CA ALA A 313 5.46 2.71 -3.50
C ALA A 313 4.61 3.53 -4.50
N PRO A 314 5.19 3.99 -5.62
CA PRO A 314 4.48 4.80 -6.61
C PRO A 314 3.14 4.19 -7.05
N GLY A 315 2.10 5.00 -7.06
CA GLY A 315 0.73 4.62 -7.44
C GLY A 315 0.02 3.67 -6.46
N ASN A 316 0.63 3.27 -5.34
CA ASN A 316 -0.05 2.47 -4.34
C ASN A 316 -1.03 3.33 -3.53
N THR A 317 -2.14 2.72 -3.13
CA THR A 317 -3.12 3.32 -2.22
C THR A 317 -2.96 2.74 -0.83
N VAL A 318 -2.66 3.60 0.14
CA VAL A 318 -2.64 3.27 1.57
C VAL A 318 -3.98 3.62 2.20
N GLN A 319 -4.50 2.71 3.02
CA GLN A 319 -5.63 2.97 3.91
C GLN A 319 -5.10 3.55 5.21
N TYR A 320 -5.39 4.81 5.51
CA TYR A 320 -4.94 5.46 6.75
C TYR A 320 -6.05 6.34 7.30
N ASN A 321 -6.38 6.21 8.59
CA ASN A 321 -7.50 6.92 9.24
C ASN A 321 -8.80 6.94 8.41
N GLY A 322 -9.17 5.79 7.83
CA GLY A 322 -10.39 5.67 7.01
C GLY A 322 -10.34 6.42 5.69
N MET A 323 -9.16 6.78 5.19
CA MET A 323 -8.93 7.43 3.91
C MET A 323 -8.12 6.56 2.97
N ASN A 324 -8.43 6.68 1.68
CA ASN A 324 -7.61 6.17 0.60
C ASN A 324 -6.59 7.24 0.21
N LEU A 325 -5.34 7.08 0.64
CA LEU A 325 -4.23 7.95 0.28
C LEU A 325 -3.47 7.29 -0.87
N THR A 326 -3.61 7.82 -2.09
CA THR A 326 -2.94 7.25 -3.27
C THR A 326 -1.66 8.00 -3.53
N MET A 327 -0.52 7.34 -3.35
CA MET A 327 0.78 7.93 -3.66
C MET A 327 0.85 8.29 -5.15
N PRO A 328 1.55 9.37 -5.53
CA PRO A 328 1.81 9.71 -6.91
C PRO A 328 2.30 8.51 -7.72
N ASP A 329 1.71 8.27 -8.88
CA ASP A 329 2.18 7.24 -9.81
C ASP A 329 3.32 7.80 -10.68
N ALA A 330 4.42 8.15 -10.01
CA ALA A 330 5.60 8.75 -10.60
C ALA A 330 6.85 8.05 -10.06
N LEU A 331 7.73 7.61 -10.96
CA LEU A 331 9.00 6.99 -10.60
C LEU A 331 10.03 8.05 -10.18
N GLY A 332 11.11 7.62 -9.52
CA GLY A 332 12.15 8.49 -9.00
C GLY A 332 12.71 9.45 -10.06
N GLY A 333 12.76 10.74 -9.72
CA GLY A 333 13.23 11.80 -10.60
C GLY A 333 12.16 12.43 -11.49
N SER A 334 10.94 11.87 -11.51
CA SER A 334 9.78 12.49 -12.15
C SER A 334 9.06 13.43 -11.17
N PRO A 335 8.35 14.47 -11.65
CA PRO A 335 7.55 15.30 -10.76
C PRO A 335 6.44 14.47 -10.10
N ASP A 336 6.40 14.49 -8.78
CA ASP A 336 5.59 13.62 -7.92
C ASP A 336 4.93 14.38 -6.77
N ASN A 337 5.22 15.66 -6.59
CA ASN A 337 4.61 16.45 -5.53
C ASN A 337 4.26 17.87 -5.94
N PHE A 338 3.33 18.44 -5.19
CA PHE A 338 2.94 19.83 -5.31
C PHE A 338 3.79 20.67 -4.35
N LEU A 339 4.68 21.51 -4.87
CA LEU A 339 5.20 22.66 -4.15
C LEU A 339 4.12 23.75 -4.10
N ALA A 340 3.63 24.08 -2.90
CA ALA A 340 2.49 24.98 -2.71
C ALA A 340 2.78 26.41 -3.21
N GLN A 341 1.99 26.86 -4.18
CA GLN A 341 2.07 28.14 -4.87
C GLN A 341 0.67 28.70 -5.20
N GLY A 342 -0.38 28.27 -4.49
CA GLY A 342 -1.77 28.70 -4.74
C GLY A 342 -2.57 27.84 -5.71
N GLN A 343 -1.99 26.73 -6.21
CA GLN A 343 -2.66 25.82 -7.13
C GLN A 343 -3.78 25.01 -6.45
N THR A 344 -4.72 24.54 -7.26
CA THR A 344 -5.84 23.69 -6.80
C THR A 344 -5.56 22.22 -7.08
N VAL A 345 -5.64 21.39 -6.05
CA VAL A 345 -5.46 19.94 -6.09
C VAL A 345 -6.81 19.26 -5.91
N LYS A 346 -7.22 18.45 -6.89
CA LYS A 346 -8.49 17.72 -6.86
C LYS A 346 -8.43 16.55 -5.89
N ILE A 347 -9.56 16.27 -5.23
CA ILE A 347 -9.73 14.99 -4.54
C ILE A 347 -10.12 13.95 -5.59
N ALA A 348 -9.28 12.94 -5.80
CA ALA A 348 -9.47 11.93 -6.85
C ALA A 348 -10.78 11.13 -6.69
N SER A 349 -11.23 10.95 -5.44
CA SER A 349 -12.47 10.24 -5.11
C SER A 349 -13.29 11.07 -4.09
N PRO A 350 -14.30 11.84 -4.52
CA PRO A 350 -15.18 12.56 -3.61
C PRO A 350 -15.88 11.58 -2.66
N VAL A 351 -15.80 11.84 -1.35
CA VAL A 351 -16.47 11.04 -0.33
C VAL A 351 -17.73 11.77 0.12
N THR A 352 -18.89 11.17 -0.12
CA THR A 352 -20.18 11.73 0.33
C THR A 352 -20.24 11.72 1.86
N GLY A 353 -20.58 12.85 2.47
CA GLY A 353 -20.59 13.00 3.93
C GLY A 353 -19.19 12.98 4.56
N ALA A 354 -18.16 13.38 3.81
CA ALA A 354 -16.82 13.54 4.38
C ALA A 354 -16.88 14.46 5.60
N VAL A 355 -16.18 14.08 6.68
CA VAL A 355 -16.03 14.87 7.91
C VAL A 355 -14.61 15.42 8.04
N ARG A 356 -13.65 14.86 7.27
CA ARG A 356 -12.27 15.34 7.21
C ARG A 356 -11.57 15.05 5.88
N ILE A 357 -10.49 15.79 5.64
CA ILE A 357 -9.49 15.54 4.60
C ILE A 357 -8.15 15.28 5.30
N GLY A 358 -7.47 14.23 4.88
CA GLY A 358 -6.09 13.93 5.26
C GLY A 358 -5.15 14.34 4.15
N ILE A 359 -4.02 14.90 4.53
CA ILE A 359 -3.02 15.49 3.64
C ILE A 359 -1.67 14.88 4.00
N VAL A 360 -0.99 14.37 2.99
CA VAL A 360 0.35 13.80 3.11
C VAL A 360 1.36 14.74 2.48
N GLY A 361 2.35 15.16 3.25
CA GLY A 361 3.31 16.15 2.83
C GLY A 361 4.32 16.50 3.91
N SER A 362 5.30 17.31 3.56
CA SER A 362 6.30 17.82 4.50
C SER A 362 6.70 19.24 4.12
N ALA A 363 7.25 19.98 5.07
CA ALA A 363 7.87 21.27 4.82
C ALA A 363 9.37 21.14 4.60
N THR A 364 9.96 22.04 3.81
CA THR A 364 11.41 22.18 3.67
C THR A 364 11.85 23.55 4.18
N ASN A 365 13.10 23.66 4.62
CA ASN A 365 13.66 24.89 5.22
C ASN A 365 12.95 25.29 6.54
N GLY A 366 12.51 24.30 7.32
CA GLY A 366 11.86 24.47 8.61
C GLY A 366 10.35 24.24 8.59
N PRO A 367 9.74 23.98 9.76
CA PRO A 367 8.29 23.81 9.88
C PRO A 367 7.58 25.10 9.42
N SER A 368 6.50 24.93 8.68
CA SER A 368 5.84 26.05 8.00
C SER A 368 4.32 25.87 7.97
N CYS A 369 3.62 27.00 7.85
CA CYS A 369 2.17 27.04 7.70
C CYS A 369 1.79 27.96 6.54
N GLY A 370 0.61 27.76 5.97
CA GLY A 370 0.01 28.68 5.02
C GLY A 370 -1.52 28.57 5.05
N THR A 371 -2.20 29.62 4.60
CA THR A 371 -3.66 29.59 4.47
C THR A 371 -4.05 28.81 3.22
N ALA A 372 -4.82 27.75 3.40
CA ALA A 372 -5.36 26.90 2.34
C ALA A 372 -6.89 26.98 2.33
N PHE A 373 -7.52 26.54 1.25
CA PHE A 373 -8.98 26.53 1.11
C PHE A 373 -9.47 25.15 0.70
N ILE A 374 -10.49 24.66 1.38
CA ILE A 374 -11.31 23.54 0.91
C ILE A 374 -12.33 24.13 -0.05
N ASN A 375 -12.43 23.56 -1.25
CA ASN A 375 -13.44 23.93 -2.23
C ASN A 375 -14.51 22.85 -2.26
N TYR A 376 -15.75 23.26 -2.10
CA TYR A 376 -16.91 22.38 -2.15
C TYR A 376 -17.58 22.43 -3.53
N VAL A 377 -18.25 21.33 -3.87
CA VAL A 377 -19.20 21.30 -4.99
C VAL A 377 -20.25 22.40 -4.75
N GLY A 378 -20.49 23.24 -5.76
CA GLY A 378 -21.38 24.40 -5.65
C GLY A 378 -20.66 25.73 -5.39
N GLY A 379 -19.33 25.73 -5.20
CA GLY A 379 -18.51 26.94 -5.19
C GLY A 379 -18.26 27.56 -3.81
N ASN A 380 -18.86 27.02 -2.75
CA ASN A 380 -18.51 27.41 -1.39
C ASN A 380 -17.07 27.02 -1.05
N THR A 381 -16.44 27.80 -0.17
CA THR A 381 -15.08 27.51 0.31
C THR A 381 -14.99 27.59 1.83
N GLN A 382 -14.05 26.83 2.40
CA GLN A 382 -13.69 26.90 3.82
C GLN A 382 -12.18 27.11 3.93
N SER A 383 -11.76 28.17 4.61
CA SER A 383 -10.35 28.41 4.90
C SER A 383 -9.84 27.52 6.05
N PHE A 384 -8.60 27.06 5.95
CA PHE A 384 -7.90 26.39 7.04
C PHE A 384 -6.39 26.70 7.00
N SER A 385 -5.70 26.46 8.11
CA SER A 385 -4.24 26.54 8.15
C SER A 385 -3.64 25.19 7.81
N LEU A 386 -2.96 25.09 6.67
CA LEU A 386 -2.14 23.91 6.36
C LEU A 386 -0.77 24.11 6.97
N CYS A 387 -0.43 23.30 7.96
CA CYS A 387 0.86 23.33 8.65
C CYS A 387 1.55 21.97 8.54
N LEU A 388 2.80 21.97 8.08
CA LEU A 388 3.62 20.78 7.95
C LEU A 388 4.97 20.95 8.67
N SER A 389 5.42 19.85 9.26
CA SER A 389 6.70 19.71 9.93
C SER A 389 7.86 19.72 8.93
N ASP A 390 9.05 20.14 9.39
CA ASP A 390 10.26 20.02 8.57
C ASP A 390 10.56 18.56 8.27
N TRP A 391 10.79 18.25 6.99
CA TRP A 391 11.00 16.90 6.49
C TRP A 391 12.20 16.16 7.09
N THR A 392 13.18 16.86 7.67
CA THR A 392 14.32 16.23 8.37
C THR A 392 14.25 16.34 9.89
N LEU A 393 13.28 17.10 10.41
CA LEU A 393 13.18 17.48 11.82
C LEU A 393 14.49 18.10 12.35
N ASN A 394 15.19 18.85 11.49
CA ASN A 394 16.55 19.34 11.74
C ASN A 394 17.50 18.21 12.15
N ALA A 395 17.57 17.16 11.35
CA ALA A 395 18.29 15.92 11.68
C ALA A 395 17.92 15.38 13.07
N LEU A 396 16.61 15.25 13.32
CA LEU A 396 16.03 14.74 14.57
C LEU A 396 16.27 15.59 15.84
N HIS A 397 16.84 16.79 15.72
CA HIS A 397 17.03 17.67 16.89
C HIS A 397 15.71 18.28 17.39
N ASN A 398 14.66 18.29 16.57
CA ASN A 398 13.35 18.83 16.91
C ASN A 398 12.26 17.75 16.84
N PRO A 399 11.21 17.83 17.68
CA PRO A 399 10.01 17.02 17.50
C PRO A 399 9.22 17.46 16.26
N ALA A 400 8.30 16.59 15.81
CA ALA A 400 7.29 16.97 14.83
C ALA A 400 6.47 18.17 15.36
N SER A 401 6.15 19.09 14.45
CA SER A 401 5.38 20.30 14.72
C SER A 401 3.90 20.08 14.42
N TYR A 402 3.04 20.94 14.99
CA TYR A 402 1.62 21.05 14.63
C TYR A 402 0.77 19.78 14.81
N GLY A 403 1.26 18.80 15.59
CA GLY A 403 0.59 17.51 15.75
C GLY A 403 0.60 16.65 14.47
N ASN A 404 1.50 16.92 13.53
CA ASN A 404 1.64 16.06 12.36
C ASN A 404 2.17 14.68 12.78
N THR A 405 1.62 13.62 12.19
CA THR A 405 2.07 12.24 12.43
C THR A 405 2.91 11.77 11.24
N PRO A 406 4.02 11.04 11.44
CA PRO A 406 4.70 10.41 10.32
C PRO A 406 3.80 9.36 9.66
N LEU A 407 3.77 9.36 8.33
CA LEU A 407 3.23 8.28 7.52
C LEU A 407 4.36 7.43 6.92
N GLY A 408 5.51 8.05 6.64
CA GLY A 408 6.73 7.40 6.17
C GLY A 408 7.95 7.96 6.90
N VAL A 409 8.91 7.07 7.19
CA VAL A 409 10.20 7.43 7.78
C VAL A 409 11.30 6.78 6.96
N GLU A 410 12.16 7.60 6.37
CA GLU A 410 13.26 7.15 5.54
C GLU A 410 14.57 7.23 6.32
N THR A 411 15.46 6.25 6.13
CA THR A 411 16.75 6.17 6.84
C THR A 411 17.84 7.01 6.18
N HIS A 412 17.59 7.46 4.96
CA HIS A 412 18.50 8.29 4.20
C HIS A 412 17.74 9.12 3.16
N LEU A 413 18.35 10.24 2.79
CA LEU A 413 17.95 11.08 1.68
C LEU A 413 18.95 10.97 0.54
N ASN A 414 18.57 11.46 -0.63
CA ASN A 414 19.46 11.62 -1.77
C ASN A 414 19.91 13.07 -1.89
N SER A 415 21.19 13.29 -2.18
CA SER A 415 21.72 14.59 -2.61
C SER A 415 22.41 14.46 -3.96
N HIS A 416 22.80 15.59 -4.57
CA HIS A 416 23.58 15.60 -5.82
C HIS A 416 24.84 14.71 -5.79
N SER A 417 25.43 14.52 -4.61
CA SER A 417 26.63 13.68 -4.42
C SER A 417 26.34 12.20 -4.12
N GLY A 418 25.06 11.81 -4.03
CA GLY A 418 24.62 10.48 -3.61
C GLY A 418 23.84 10.49 -2.29
N SER A 419 23.59 9.30 -1.76
CA SER A 419 22.79 9.12 -0.54
C SER A 419 23.52 9.63 0.71
N ARG A 420 22.76 10.20 1.65
CA ARG A 420 23.23 10.66 2.96
C ARG A 420 22.37 10.07 4.07
N ASN A 421 23.00 9.53 5.10
CA ASN A 421 22.32 8.96 6.27
C ASN A 421 21.72 10.06 7.14
N VAL A 422 20.63 10.64 6.66
CA VAL A 422 19.82 11.65 7.34
C VAL A 422 18.39 11.16 7.25
N TYR A 423 17.74 11.07 8.41
CA TYR A 423 16.34 10.68 8.45
C TYR A 423 15.46 11.73 7.79
N THR A 424 14.52 11.25 6.97
CA THR A 424 13.44 12.09 6.45
C THR A 424 12.10 11.51 6.84
N PHE A 425 11.10 12.38 6.80
CA PHE A 425 9.76 12.11 7.28
C PHE A 425 8.76 12.60 6.24
N LEU A 426 7.86 11.72 5.84
CA LEU A 426 6.65 12.07 5.11
C LEU A 426 5.52 12.17 6.14
N PHE A 427 4.98 13.37 6.36
CA PHE A 427 3.97 13.57 7.40
C PHE A 427 2.56 13.47 6.87
N TYR A 428 1.66 13.19 7.80
CA TYR A 428 0.22 13.20 7.66
C TYR A 428 -0.38 14.25 8.61
N THR A 429 -1.40 14.95 8.11
CA THR A 429 -2.21 15.89 8.89
C THR A 429 -3.65 15.88 8.41
N GLU A 430 -4.57 16.34 9.24
CA GLU A 430 -6.00 16.32 8.95
C GLU A 430 -6.65 17.70 9.13
N VAL A 431 -7.68 17.96 8.34
CA VAL A 431 -8.55 19.12 8.49
C VAL A 431 -10.01 18.67 8.46
N ARG A 432 -10.82 19.21 9.38
CA ARG A 432 -12.27 18.99 9.36
C ARG A 432 -12.94 19.72 8.21
N VAL A 433 -13.96 19.09 7.65
CA VAL A 433 -14.80 19.67 6.60
C VAL A 433 -16.25 19.78 7.07
N ASP A 434 -17.04 20.62 6.40
CA ASP A 434 -18.48 20.69 6.60
C ASP A 434 -19.12 19.40 6.06
N PRO A 435 -19.68 18.53 6.93
CA PRO A 435 -20.22 17.24 6.51
C PRO A 435 -21.50 17.34 5.69
N THR A 436 -22.10 18.53 5.61
CA THR A 436 -23.27 18.79 4.75
C THR A 436 -22.88 19.09 3.30
N GLN A 437 -21.59 19.31 3.03
CA GLN A 437 -21.06 19.67 1.73
C GLN A 437 -20.15 18.58 1.15
N THR A 438 -20.04 18.53 -0.17
CA THR A 438 -19.16 17.58 -0.86
C THR A 438 -17.87 18.28 -1.24
N VAL A 439 -16.73 17.77 -0.76
CA VAL A 439 -15.42 18.32 -1.10
C VAL A 439 -15.07 17.98 -2.56
N SER A 440 -14.66 18.98 -3.34
CA SER A 440 -14.16 18.78 -4.71
C SER A 440 -12.64 18.85 -4.82
N SER A 441 -12.01 19.76 -4.07
CA SER A 441 -10.58 20.04 -4.17
C SER A 441 -10.10 20.84 -2.96
N ILE A 442 -8.79 20.98 -2.83
CA ILE A 442 -8.17 21.98 -1.97
C ILE A 442 -7.36 22.96 -2.82
N THR A 443 -7.36 24.23 -2.45
CA THR A 443 -6.40 25.23 -2.95
C THR A 443 -5.28 25.33 -1.93
N LEU A 444 -4.06 25.02 -2.37
CA LEU A 444 -2.87 25.06 -1.53
C LEU A 444 -2.50 26.51 -1.20
N PRO A 445 -1.71 26.76 -0.13
CA PRO A 445 -1.26 28.11 0.18
C PRO A 445 -0.44 28.72 -0.95
N SER A 446 -0.67 30.00 -1.22
CA SER A 446 0.16 30.81 -2.14
C SER A 446 1.36 31.47 -1.43
N ALA A 447 1.32 31.52 -0.10
CA ALA A 447 2.38 32.02 0.75
C ALA A 447 2.47 31.16 2.00
N THR A 448 3.69 31.04 2.52
CA THR A 448 4.01 30.26 3.70
C THR A 448 4.72 31.13 4.73
N THR A 449 4.66 30.74 6.01
CA THR A 449 5.23 31.54 7.10
C THR A 449 6.75 31.55 7.10
N ARG A 450 7.39 30.45 6.70
CA ARG A 450 8.84 30.28 6.63
C ARG A 450 9.24 29.38 5.46
N GLY A 451 9.28 28.08 5.71
CA GLY A 451 9.66 27.05 4.75
C GLY A 451 8.64 26.85 3.63
N GLN A 452 8.99 26.01 2.67
CA GLN A 452 8.11 25.64 1.57
C GLN A 452 7.24 24.45 1.95
N LEU A 453 5.98 24.43 1.52
CA LEU A 453 5.05 23.32 1.78
C LEU A 453 4.96 22.42 0.56
N HIS A 454 5.11 21.11 0.77
CA HIS A 454 5.01 20.11 -0.28
C HIS A 454 3.90 19.12 0.05
N VAL A 455 3.04 18.81 -0.93
CA VAL A 455 1.95 17.83 -0.80
C VAL A 455 2.11 16.73 -1.84
N PHE A 456 2.16 15.47 -1.39
CA PHE A 456 2.26 14.30 -2.26
C PHE A 456 0.89 13.74 -2.59
N THR A 457 0.03 13.61 -1.57
CA THR A 457 -1.32 13.08 -1.75
C THR A 457 -2.29 13.61 -0.71
N LEU A 458 -3.56 13.43 -0.97
CA LEU A 458 -4.66 13.77 -0.08
C LEU A 458 -5.82 12.78 -0.28
N GLY A 459 -6.61 12.62 0.77
CA GLY A 459 -7.81 11.78 0.78
C GLY A 459 -8.89 12.39 1.67
N ALA A 460 -10.13 11.94 1.51
CA ALA A 460 -11.23 12.36 2.38
C ALA A 460 -11.82 11.14 3.09
N SER A 461 -12.39 11.34 4.27
CA SER A 461 -13.11 10.30 5.01
C SER A 461 -14.43 10.81 5.56
N ALA A 462 -15.47 9.96 5.49
CA ALA A 462 -16.74 10.13 6.20
C ALA A 462 -16.74 9.48 7.59
N ILE A 463 -15.67 8.78 7.96
CA ILE A 463 -15.54 8.11 9.25
C ILE A 463 -14.90 9.09 10.22
N GLU A 464 -15.38 9.24 11.45
CA GLU A 464 -14.61 9.86 12.56
C GLU A 464 -13.71 8.78 13.19
N VAL A 465 -12.39 8.82 12.98
CA VAL A 465 -11.42 7.96 13.70
C VAL A 465 -10.20 8.82 14.02
N ASP A 466 -10.07 9.22 15.28
CA ASP A 466 -8.79 9.65 15.84
C ASP A 466 -8.12 8.38 16.37
N ASN A 467 -7.06 7.95 15.67
CA ASN A 467 -6.20 6.86 16.12
C ASN A 467 -4.92 7.46 16.74
N ASN A 468 -4.43 6.86 17.81
CA ASN A 468 -3.24 7.28 18.54
C ASN A 468 -2.19 6.15 18.47
N VAL A 469 -0.91 6.53 18.49
CA VAL A 469 0.22 5.60 18.65
C VAL A 469 0.44 5.39 20.15
N GLY A 470 -0.23 4.38 20.71
CA GLY A 470 -0.24 4.09 22.14
C GLY A 470 0.91 3.20 22.62
N ALA A 471 1.62 2.51 21.72
CA ALA A 471 2.78 1.67 22.06
C ALA A 471 4.02 1.97 21.20
N ARG A 472 5.21 1.71 21.76
CA ARG A 472 6.49 1.74 21.02
C ARG A 472 7.50 0.74 21.53
N HIS A 473 8.48 0.42 20.69
CA HIS A 473 9.63 -0.36 21.05
C HIS A 473 10.52 0.36 22.09
N ASP A 474 11.20 -0.45 22.88
CA ASP A 474 12.09 -0.11 23.98
C ASP A 474 13.26 0.80 23.63
N ASN A 475 13.75 0.67 22.40
CA ASN A 475 14.87 1.44 21.88
C ASN A 475 14.38 2.61 21.00
N GLY A 476 13.12 3.02 21.16
CA GLY A 476 12.42 3.93 20.24
C GLY A 476 11.91 3.17 19.02
N THR A 477 11.51 3.89 17.98
CA THR A 477 11.14 3.27 16.70
C THR A 477 12.30 2.47 16.11
N THR A 478 12.07 1.75 15.01
CA THR A 478 13.15 1.17 14.17
C THR A 478 14.23 2.21 13.79
N TYR A 479 13.95 3.50 13.97
CA TYR A 479 14.76 4.64 13.61
C TYR A 479 15.43 5.36 14.80
N GLY A 480 15.32 4.80 16.01
CA GLY A 480 16.08 5.24 17.18
C GLY A 480 15.62 6.56 17.82
N THR A 481 14.39 7.01 17.55
CA THR A 481 13.81 8.19 18.22
C THR A 481 12.57 7.82 19.03
N ASN A 482 12.42 8.47 20.18
CA ASN A 482 11.34 8.22 21.15
C ASN A 482 10.12 9.15 20.96
N LEU A 483 9.97 9.76 19.77
CA LEU A 483 9.12 10.95 19.58
C LEU A 483 7.66 10.69 19.23
N PHE A 484 7.27 9.46 18.85
CA PHE A 484 6.03 9.25 18.09
C PHE A 484 4.89 8.59 18.86
N ALA A 485 5.18 7.78 19.88
CA ALA A 485 4.15 7.20 20.71
C ALA A 485 3.84 8.11 21.91
N ASP A 486 2.58 8.51 22.03
CA ASP A 486 2.13 9.45 23.05
C ASP A 486 0.68 9.16 23.44
N ILE A 487 0.51 8.26 24.41
CA ILE A 487 -0.82 7.91 24.90
C ILE A 487 -1.39 8.99 25.82
N ASP A 488 -0.54 9.73 26.56
CA ASP A 488 -0.95 10.61 27.67
C ASP A 488 -0.73 12.11 27.44
N GLY A 489 -0.22 12.51 26.27
CA GLY A 489 0.14 13.89 25.94
C GLY A 489 1.50 14.32 26.48
N GLN A 490 2.28 13.39 27.06
CA GLN A 490 3.60 13.63 27.65
C GLN A 490 4.69 12.76 27.01
N TYR A 491 4.43 12.22 25.81
CA TYR A 491 5.29 11.30 25.07
C TYR A 491 5.55 9.98 25.79
N ASN A 492 4.66 9.59 26.72
CA ASN A 492 4.72 8.26 27.32
C ASN A 492 3.86 7.29 26.50
N ALA A 493 4.30 6.05 26.42
CA ALA A 493 3.58 5.00 25.72
C ALA A 493 3.83 3.63 26.35
N TYR A 494 2.98 2.66 26.02
CA TYR A 494 3.28 1.26 26.32
C TYR A 494 4.56 0.83 25.62
N SER A 495 5.30 -0.10 26.24
CA SER A 495 6.40 -0.78 25.58
C SER A 495 5.88 -2.00 24.80
N ILE A 496 6.28 -2.13 23.54
CA ILE A 496 5.98 -3.30 22.72
C ILE A 496 6.64 -4.54 23.32
N GLU A 497 7.90 -4.47 23.76
CA GLU A 497 8.59 -5.57 24.43
C GLU A 497 7.92 -5.94 25.76
N ALA A 498 7.45 -4.96 26.52
CA ALA A 498 6.71 -5.21 27.75
C ALA A 498 5.32 -5.80 27.48
N LEU A 499 4.65 -5.42 26.39
CA LEU A 499 3.41 -6.03 25.92
C LEU A 499 3.62 -7.51 25.60
N HIS A 500 4.69 -7.83 24.87
CA HIS A 500 5.07 -9.21 24.58
C HIS A 500 5.37 -10.00 25.87
N ALA A 501 6.14 -9.41 26.78
CA ALA A 501 6.43 -10.01 28.09
C ALA A 501 5.15 -10.21 28.94
N ALA A 502 4.11 -9.41 28.71
CA ALA A 502 2.81 -9.52 29.37
C ALA A 502 1.83 -10.48 28.67
N GLY A 503 2.24 -11.12 27.57
CA GLY A 503 1.49 -12.19 26.91
C GLY A 503 0.88 -11.84 25.54
N MET A 504 1.11 -10.64 25.01
CA MET A 504 0.81 -10.34 23.61
C MET A 504 1.72 -11.18 22.70
N SER A 505 1.17 -11.81 21.64
CA SER A 505 2.01 -12.58 20.72
C SER A 505 2.93 -11.67 19.92
N GLN A 506 4.05 -12.24 19.45
CA GLN A 506 4.80 -11.63 18.35
C GLN A 506 3.90 -11.47 17.12
N PRO A 507 4.16 -10.47 16.25
CA PRO A 507 3.44 -10.32 14.98
C PRO A 507 3.55 -11.60 14.15
N ASP A 508 2.42 -12.02 13.55
CA ASP A 508 2.42 -13.06 12.54
C ASP A 508 2.95 -12.55 11.18
N GLN A 509 2.98 -13.42 10.17
CA GLN A 509 3.45 -13.07 8.81
C GLN A 509 2.70 -11.91 8.15
N ASN A 510 1.52 -11.52 8.67
CA ASN A 510 0.73 -10.40 8.20
C ASN A 510 0.87 -9.16 9.11
N GLY A 511 1.78 -9.19 10.08
CA GLY A 511 1.95 -8.09 11.04
C GLY A 511 0.82 -8.01 12.08
N LEU A 512 0.13 -9.10 12.38
CA LEU A 512 -0.95 -9.11 13.39
C LEU A 512 -0.47 -9.74 14.70
N MET A 513 -0.72 -9.04 15.82
CA MET A 513 -0.52 -9.53 17.18
C MET A 513 -1.82 -10.07 17.76
N HIS A 514 -1.72 -11.12 18.57
CA HIS A 514 -2.86 -11.83 19.14
C HIS A 514 -2.73 -11.90 20.66
N PHE A 515 -3.84 -11.68 21.35
CA PHE A 515 -3.92 -11.81 22.80
C PHE A 515 -5.24 -12.44 23.23
N LYS A 516 -5.16 -13.52 24.01
CA LYS A 516 -6.34 -14.22 24.51
C LYS A 516 -6.53 -13.97 25.99
N PHE A 517 -7.71 -13.46 26.35
CA PHE A 517 -8.06 -13.18 27.74
C PHE A 517 -9.54 -13.43 27.99
N ASN A 518 -9.89 -14.09 29.10
CA ASN A 518 -11.27 -14.47 29.45
C ASN A 518 -12.06 -15.15 28.31
N GLY A 519 -11.37 -15.99 27.54
CA GLY A 519 -11.94 -16.73 26.42
C GLY A 519 -12.18 -15.90 25.15
N VAL A 520 -11.82 -14.62 25.15
CA VAL A 520 -11.90 -13.71 23.99
C VAL A 520 -10.54 -13.59 23.33
N ASN A 521 -10.48 -13.67 22.00
CA ASN A 521 -9.27 -13.38 21.24
C ASN A 521 -9.32 -11.94 20.73
N PHE A 522 -8.30 -11.16 21.05
CA PHE A 522 -8.07 -9.82 20.54
C PHE A 522 -6.96 -9.88 19.49
N ILE A 523 -7.19 -9.19 18.38
CA ILE A 523 -6.24 -9.07 17.28
C ILE A 523 -5.93 -7.58 17.12
N THR A 524 -4.66 -7.22 17.18
CA THR A 524 -4.15 -5.86 16.97
C THR A 524 -3.16 -5.91 15.81
N ALA A 525 -3.02 -4.81 15.07
CA ALA A 525 -1.88 -4.68 14.16
C ALA A 525 -0.61 -4.38 14.97
N ASP A 526 0.53 -4.90 14.52
CA ASP A 526 1.83 -4.41 14.92
C ASP A 526 2.06 -3.05 14.25
N SER A 527 2.12 -2.00 15.07
CA SER A 527 2.26 -0.62 14.63
C SER A 527 3.71 -0.20 14.42
N TYR A 528 4.70 -1.07 14.67
CA TYR A 528 6.13 -0.74 14.57
C TYR A 528 6.54 0.58 15.29
N SER A 529 5.75 1.05 16.26
CA SER A 529 5.91 2.34 16.98
C SER A 529 5.60 3.62 16.20
N ASP A 530 5.22 3.52 14.91
CA ASP A 530 5.02 4.66 14.01
C ASP A 530 3.58 4.81 13.52
N TYR A 531 2.79 3.74 13.62
CA TYR A 531 1.41 3.70 13.16
C TYR A 531 0.43 3.72 14.34
N PRO A 532 -0.76 4.31 14.18
CA PRO A 532 -1.75 4.27 15.24
C PRO A 532 -2.20 2.83 15.58
N ASP A 533 -2.16 2.46 16.86
CA ASP A 533 -2.51 1.13 17.38
C ASP A 533 -3.69 1.13 18.36
N ASN A 534 -4.23 2.32 18.65
CA ASN A 534 -5.43 2.46 19.45
C ASN A 534 -6.35 3.54 18.88
N THR A 535 -7.64 3.45 19.21
CA THR A 535 -8.64 4.48 18.90
C THR A 535 -9.00 5.25 20.17
N VAL A 536 -9.19 6.57 20.08
CA VAL A 536 -9.72 7.38 21.21
C VAL A 536 -11.22 7.65 21.07
N GLY A 537 -11.95 7.75 22.19
CA GLY A 537 -13.40 7.98 22.15
C GLY A 537 -13.80 9.39 21.70
N LEU A 538 -14.61 9.51 20.65
CA LEU A 538 -15.12 10.78 20.10
C LEU A 538 -16.63 10.79 19.81
N GLY A 539 -17.36 9.72 20.13
CA GLY A 539 -18.74 9.59 19.65
C GLY A 539 -18.84 8.85 18.31
N GLN A 540 -17.73 8.35 17.76
CA GLN A 540 -17.70 7.69 16.47
C GLN A 540 -18.42 6.35 16.47
N THR A 541 -18.95 5.97 15.31
CA THR A 541 -19.64 4.69 15.12
C THR A 541 -18.80 3.75 14.27
N ILE A 542 -18.45 2.60 14.82
CA ILE A 542 -17.66 1.54 14.20
C ILE A 542 -18.60 0.45 13.70
N ALA A 543 -18.63 0.22 12.38
CA ALA A 543 -19.48 -0.79 11.77
C ALA A 543 -19.00 -2.21 12.10
N TYR A 544 -19.96 -3.12 12.31
CA TYR A 544 -19.74 -4.55 12.49
C TYR A 544 -20.43 -5.31 11.35
N PRO A 545 -19.75 -6.23 10.64
CA PRO A 545 -20.41 -7.10 9.69
C PRO A 545 -21.29 -8.11 10.44
N SER A 546 -22.57 -7.74 10.66
CA SER A 546 -23.66 -8.57 11.19
C SER A 546 -23.22 -9.71 12.13
N LEU A 547 -22.92 -9.37 13.38
CA LEU A 547 -22.35 -10.29 14.36
C LEU A 547 -23.42 -10.85 15.31
N THR A 548 -23.48 -12.17 15.42
CA THR A 548 -24.24 -12.86 16.48
C THR A 548 -23.27 -13.31 17.57
N ALA A 549 -23.33 -12.68 18.74
CA ALA A 549 -22.50 -12.99 19.89
C ALA A 549 -23.28 -12.76 21.19
N THR A 550 -22.78 -13.28 22.31
CA THR A 550 -23.42 -13.13 23.63
C THR A 550 -22.87 -11.95 24.41
N ARG A 551 -21.62 -11.55 24.14
CA ARG A 551 -20.96 -10.41 24.75
C ARG A 551 -20.01 -9.72 23.79
N LEU A 552 -19.76 -8.45 24.04
CA LEU A 552 -18.70 -7.68 23.42
C LEU A 552 -17.68 -7.32 24.51
N ALA A 553 -16.41 -7.58 24.24
CA ALA A 553 -15.31 -7.33 25.16
C ALA A 553 -14.33 -6.31 24.57
N PHE A 554 -13.65 -5.60 25.45
CA PHE A 554 -12.78 -4.48 25.14
C PHE A 554 -11.46 -4.61 25.88
N LEU A 555 -10.37 -4.31 25.18
CA LEU A 555 -9.08 -3.97 25.75
C LEU A 555 -8.85 -2.47 25.63
N GLY A 556 -8.52 -1.84 26.74
CA GLY A 556 -8.27 -0.41 26.75
C GLY A 556 -7.66 0.08 28.05
N ALA A 557 -7.36 1.38 28.06
CA ALA A 557 -6.92 2.11 29.22
C ALA A 557 -7.32 3.57 29.11
N ALA A 558 -7.34 4.26 30.25
CA ALA A 558 -7.58 5.68 30.30
C ALA A 558 -6.29 6.46 30.57
N THR A 559 -6.28 7.73 30.22
CA THR A 559 -5.27 8.71 30.61
C THR A 559 -5.90 9.83 31.44
N ASN A 560 -5.08 10.56 32.20
CA ASN A 560 -5.54 11.65 33.05
C ASN A 560 -6.60 11.22 34.08
N GLY A 561 -6.42 10.04 34.68
CA GLY A 561 -7.33 9.44 35.65
C GLY A 561 -8.31 8.44 35.02
N PRO A 562 -9.09 7.71 35.83
CA PRO A 562 -10.12 6.80 35.32
C PRO A 562 -11.19 7.56 34.50
N GLN A 563 -11.50 7.04 33.32
CA GLN A 563 -12.42 7.67 32.38
C GLN A 563 -13.62 6.78 32.10
N VAL A 564 -14.78 7.39 31.84
CA VAL A 564 -16.02 6.69 31.50
C VAL A 564 -16.85 7.51 30.54
N GLY A 565 -17.70 6.85 29.75
CA GLY A 565 -18.72 7.49 28.95
C GLY A 565 -19.74 6.49 28.41
N THR A 566 -20.84 7.01 27.89
CA THR A 566 -21.91 6.19 27.32
C THR A 566 -21.55 5.73 25.91
N ALA A 567 -21.49 4.41 25.73
CA ALA A 567 -21.39 3.74 24.43
C ALA A 567 -22.76 3.19 24.01
N THR A 568 -22.98 3.02 22.71
CA THR A 568 -24.23 2.49 22.14
C THR A 568 -23.95 1.36 21.15
N ILE A 569 -24.52 0.19 21.38
CA ILE A 569 -24.62 -0.88 20.39
C ILE A 569 -25.87 -0.62 19.55
N ASN A 570 -25.71 -0.53 18.23
CA ASN A 570 -26.81 -0.49 17.28
C ASN A 570 -26.98 -1.89 16.69
N TYR A 571 -28.20 -2.41 16.75
CA TYR A 571 -28.56 -3.71 16.18
C TYR A 571 -29.08 -3.57 14.74
N THR A 572 -28.96 -4.64 13.98
CA THR A 572 -29.39 -4.72 12.56
C THR A 572 -30.90 -4.50 12.38
N ASP A 573 -31.70 -4.73 13.41
CA ASP A 573 -33.15 -4.47 13.41
C ASP A 573 -33.52 -3.02 13.80
N GLY A 574 -32.52 -2.15 13.95
CA GLY A 574 -32.69 -0.74 14.31
C GLY A 574 -32.81 -0.48 15.81
N THR A 575 -32.92 -1.52 16.65
CA THR A 575 -32.91 -1.35 18.11
C THR A 575 -31.51 -0.99 18.64
N LYS A 576 -31.44 -0.41 19.84
CA LYS A 576 -30.19 0.07 20.43
C LYS A 576 -30.05 -0.41 21.87
N GLN A 577 -28.80 -0.66 22.29
CA GLN A 577 -28.44 -0.92 23.68
C GLN A 577 -27.34 0.04 24.13
N THR A 578 -27.59 0.82 25.17
CA THR A 578 -26.59 1.72 25.77
C THR A 578 -25.91 1.06 26.96
N PHE A 579 -24.62 1.34 27.16
CA PHE A 579 -23.85 0.89 28.32
C PHE A 579 -22.77 1.91 28.69
N GLN A 580 -22.26 1.86 29.92
CA GLN A 580 -21.10 2.64 30.31
C GLN A 580 -19.84 1.90 29.87
N LEU A 581 -19.04 2.52 29.00
CA LEU A 581 -17.70 2.05 28.68
C LEU A 581 -16.72 2.89 29.50
N GLY A 582 -15.87 2.24 30.29
CA GLY A 582 -14.92 2.95 31.13
C GLY A 582 -13.67 2.14 31.43
N PHE A 583 -12.56 2.85 31.57
CA PHE A 583 -11.26 2.27 31.88
C PHE A 583 -10.59 2.97 33.06
N ASN A 584 -9.85 2.19 33.85
CA ASN A 584 -8.89 2.69 34.81
C ASN A 584 -7.76 3.46 34.09
N ASP A 585 -7.14 4.40 34.82
CA ASP A 585 -5.93 5.07 34.35
C ASP A 585 -4.81 4.05 34.13
N TRP A 586 -4.14 4.15 32.98
CA TRP A 586 -3.12 3.22 32.53
C TRP A 586 -1.93 3.06 33.49
N ALA A 587 -1.67 4.04 34.36
CA ALA A 587 -0.60 4.00 35.36
C ALA A 587 -1.12 3.63 36.78
N SER A 588 -2.36 3.17 36.93
CA SER A 588 -2.99 2.93 38.25
C SER A 588 -3.68 1.57 38.40
N PRO A 589 -3.13 0.61 39.17
CA PRO A 589 -3.71 -0.73 39.28
C PRO A 589 -4.96 -0.81 40.17
N SER A 590 -5.21 0.19 41.03
CA SER A 590 -6.27 0.11 42.04
C SER A 590 -6.75 1.49 42.54
N PRO A 591 -7.99 1.59 43.03
CA PRO A 591 -9.04 0.57 42.96
C PRO A 591 -9.53 0.37 41.52
N LEU A 592 -9.85 -0.87 41.14
CA LEU A 592 -10.46 -1.16 39.84
C LEU A 592 -11.87 -0.57 39.78
N ARG A 593 -12.20 0.08 38.68
CA ARG A 593 -13.47 0.77 38.40
C ARG A 593 -14.14 0.15 37.18
N TYR A 594 -15.41 0.45 36.99
CA TYR A 594 -16.17 0.10 35.77
C TYR A 594 -16.18 -1.40 35.44
N GLY A 595 -16.03 -2.27 36.43
CA GLY A 595 -15.94 -3.72 36.22
C GLY A 595 -14.69 -4.16 35.46
N ASN A 596 -13.65 -3.33 35.41
CA ASN A 596 -12.39 -3.65 34.79
C ASN A 596 -11.69 -4.81 35.49
N THR A 597 -11.00 -5.64 34.72
CA THR A 597 -9.95 -6.54 35.20
C THR A 597 -8.63 -6.17 34.53
N ILE A 598 -7.51 -6.42 35.19
CA ILE A 598 -6.19 -6.19 34.59
C ILE A 598 -5.93 -7.32 33.60
N ALA A 599 -5.86 -6.98 32.31
CA ALA A 599 -5.55 -7.91 31.24
C ALA A 599 -4.04 -8.13 31.11
N MET A 600 -3.26 -7.04 31.17
CA MET A 600 -1.80 -7.06 31.08
C MET A 600 -1.19 -6.10 32.09
N THR A 601 -0.03 -6.46 32.62
CA THR A 601 0.81 -5.61 33.49
C THR A 601 2.20 -5.48 32.88
N MET A 602 2.57 -4.28 32.49
CA MET A 602 3.90 -3.94 31.99
C MET A 602 4.74 -3.39 33.15
N GLN A 603 5.99 -3.86 33.29
CA GLN A 603 6.85 -3.46 34.41
C GLN A 603 7.38 -2.02 34.29
N TYR A 604 7.27 -1.42 33.10
CA TYR A 604 7.75 -0.09 32.76
C TYR A 604 6.94 0.44 31.58
N ARG A 605 7.16 1.71 31.26
CA ARG A 605 6.67 2.40 30.07
C ARG A 605 7.83 3.05 29.32
N ASN A 606 7.60 3.46 28.09
CA ASN A 606 8.61 4.18 27.32
C ASN A 606 8.35 5.69 27.40
N GLY A 607 9.41 6.48 27.62
CA GLY A 607 9.45 7.96 27.63
C GLY A 607 10.46 8.51 26.61
N LEU A 608 10.58 9.83 26.46
CA LEU A 608 11.50 10.45 25.48
C LEU A 608 12.97 10.02 25.66
N GLN A 609 13.36 9.64 26.88
CA GLN A 609 14.71 9.20 27.24
C GLN A 609 14.81 7.67 27.33
N GLY A 610 13.82 6.93 26.81
CA GLY A 610 13.75 5.47 26.85
C GLY A 610 12.88 4.94 27.99
N LYS A 611 13.13 3.69 28.38
CA LYS A 611 12.35 2.95 29.38
C LYS A 611 12.43 3.62 30.75
N HIS A 612 11.30 3.80 31.40
CA HIS A 612 11.23 4.32 32.77
C HIS A 612 9.97 3.83 33.49
N GLY A 613 9.92 4.02 34.80
CA GLY A 613 8.72 3.75 35.60
C GLY A 613 7.64 4.83 35.41
N PRO A 614 6.40 4.59 35.89
CA PRO A 614 5.96 3.47 36.70
C PRO A 614 5.56 2.24 35.86
N LYS A 615 5.05 1.21 36.54
CA LYS A 615 4.30 0.12 35.88
C LYS A 615 3.07 0.70 35.20
N VAL A 616 2.70 0.10 34.07
CA VAL A 616 1.47 0.45 33.34
C VAL A 616 0.65 -0.80 33.04
N TYR A 617 -0.64 -0.60 32.80
CA TYR A 617 -1.63 -1.67 32.81
C TYR A 617 -2.56 -1.52 31.62
N MET A 618 -2.94 -2.65 31.01
CA MET A 618 -4.05 -2.72 30.05
C MET A 618 -5.23 -3.40 30.73
N TYR A 619 -6.43 -2.84 30.56
CA TYR A 619 -7.63 -3.35 31.22
C TYR A 619 -8.56 -4.05 30.25
N TYR A 620 -9.28 -5.03 30.77
CA TYR A 620 -10.37 -5.72 30.11
C TYR A 620 -11.71 -5.28 30.69
N MET A 621 -12.68 -5.02 29.81
CA MET A 621 -14.08 -4.80 30.16
C MET A 621 -14.98 -5.58 29.19
N GLN A 622 -16.17 -5.97 29.63
CA GLN A 622 -17.16 -6.60 28.75
C GLN A 622 -18.58 -6.10 29.00
N VAL A 623 -19.42 -6.21 27.98
CA VAL A 623 -20.86 -5.96 28.04
C VAL A 623 -21.62 -7.13 27.44
N THR A 624 -22.67 -7.57 28.13
CA THR A 624 -23.59 -8.60 27.60
C THR A 624 -24.45 -8.01 26.49
N LEU A 625 -24.57 -8.71 25.37
CA LEU A 625 -25.41 -8.30 24.25
C LEU A 625 -26.86 -8.75 24.47
N THR A 626 -27.81 -8.02 23.89
CA THR A 626 -29.23 -8.38 23.94
C THR A 626 -29.46 -9.69 23.20
N ALA A 627 -30.04 -10.68 23.88
CA ALA A 627 -30.24 -12.01 23.34
C ALA A 627 -31.07 -12.00 22.05
N GLY A 628 -30.65 -12.79 21.06
CA GLY A 628 -31.31 -12.92 19.77
C GLY A 628 -31.14 -11.73 18.81
N LYS A 629 -30.34 -10.73 19.17
CA LYS A 629 -30.02 -9.58 18.31
C LYS A 629 -28.67 -9.77 17.62
N THR A 630 -28.54 -9.15 16.45
CA THR A 630 -27.31 -9.14 15.66
C THR A 630 -26.75 -7.72 15.63
N VAL A 631 -25.51 -7.53 16.07
CA VAL A 631 -24.85 -6.23 16.16
C VAL A 631 -24.54 -5.69 14.76
N ALA A 632 -24.96 -4.46 14.49
CA ALA A 632 -24.66 -3.72 13.27
C ALA A 632 -23.51 -2.72 13.44
N SER A 633 -23.42 -2.05 14.59
CA SER A 633 -22.33 -1.12 14.88
C SER A 633 -22.21 -0.81 16.36
N LEU A 634 -21.06 -0.26 16.76
CA LEU A 634 -20.78 0.27 18.08
C LEU A 634 -20.46 1.76 17.97
N THR A 635 -21.24 2.60 18.64
CA THR A 635 -20.93 4.02 18.87
C THR A 635 -20.15 4.17 20.19
N LEU A 636 -18.93 4.68 20.11
CA LEU A 636 -18.06 4.94 21.26
C LEU A 636 -18.48 6.22 22.00
N PRO A 637 -18.11 6.40 23.28
CA PRO A 637 -18.32 7.66 23.98
C PRO A 637 -17.42 8.77 23.42
N SER A 638 -17.85 10.03 23.53
CA SER A 638 -17.01 11.19 23.23
C SER A 638 -16.10 11.53 24.42
N ASN A 639 -15.04 10.75 24.60
CA ASN A 639 -14.03 10.94 25.64
C ASN A 639 -12.61 10.61 25.10
N LYS A 640 -11.83 11.66 24.79
CA LYS A 640 -10.48 11.55 24.20
C LYS A 640 -9.45 10.88 25.10
N SER A 641 -9.69 10.88 26.41
CA SER A 641 -8.79 10.27 27.39
C SER A 641 -9.06 8.77 27.56
N MET A 642 -9.88 8.17 26.70
CA MET A 642 -10.20 6.75 26.69
C MET A 642 -9.64 6.10 25.43
N HIS A 643 -8.67 5.20 25.61
CA HIS A 643 -7.93 4.54 24.53
C HIS A 643 -8.37 3.07 24.43
N ILE A 644 -8.82 2.67 23.25
CA ILE A 644 -9.28 1.31 22.96
C ILE A 644 -8.29 0.67 22.00
N PHE A 645 -7.59 -0.36 22.48
CA PHE A 645 -6.57 -1.11 21.73
C PHE A 645 -7.16 -2.30 20.97
N GLY A 646 -8.35 -2.74 21.37
CA GLY A 646 -9.07 -3.78 20.66
C GLY A 646 -10.43 -4.02 21.26
N PHE A 647 -11.35 -4.53 20.45
CA PHE A 647 -12.62 -5.06 20.91
C PHE A 647 -12.97 -6.28 20.08
N SER A 648 -13.61 -7.26 20.72
CA SER A 648 -13.89 -8.55 20.11
C SER A 648 -15.11 -9.16 20.79
N ALA A 649 -15.82 -10.02 20.06
CA ALA A 649 -17.08 -10.59 20.54
C ALA A 649 -16.93 -12.08 20.84
N ALA A 650 -17.74 -12.56 21.79
CA ALA A 650 -17.71 -13.95 22.25
C ALA A 650 -19.09 -14.51 22.63
#